data_AF-A0A9D3XST3-F1
#
_entry.id   AF-A0A9D3XST3-F1
#
_cell.length_a   1.000
_cell.length_b   1.000
_cell.length_c   1.000
_cell.angle_alpha   90.00
_cell.angle_beta   90.00
_cell.angle_gamma   90.00
#
_symmetry.space_group_name_H-M   'P 1'
#
loop_
_entity.id
_entity.type
_entity.pdbx_description
1 polymer ?
#
loop_
_entity_poly.entity_id
_entity_poly.type
_entity_poly.pdbx_seq_one_letter_code
_entity_poly.pdbx_strand_id
1 'polypeptide(L)'
;MVLLKKEKPEMEPRGQWSNKMEFMLSVAGEIIGLGNVWRFPYLCYKNGGGAFFIPYFIFLFTCGIPVFFLETALGQYTSQGGVTAWRKICPLFEGIGYASQVIESYLNIYYIVILSWAIFYLFSSFTAVLPWATCNNPWNSDRCVDFLNHSNMENWTAPANATSPVTEFWEKRVLGLTDGIHNLGTVRWELALCLLLAWVICYFCIWKGVKSTGKVVYFTATFPYLMLFVLLIRGVTLPGAAEGIMFYLKPDISRLADPQVWMDAGTQIFFSYAICLGCLTALGSYNKYNNNCYRDCFMLCFLNSATSFVAGFAIFSVLGFMAQEQGVLISEVAESGPGLAFTAYPKAVTMMPVSQLWSCLFFLMLIFLGLDSQFVCVESLVTAIVDMYPEVLQRKGRRELLILAIAVICYLLGLMLVTEGGMYVFQLFDYYSASGTCLLFLTIFEVICVGWVYGADRFYDNIEDMIGYRPWPLIKMCWQVVTPGVCLATFLFSLIKYTPLTYNNWYVYPLWGYALGWLMALSSMICIPLYVIFILLKTRGSLKKAHSCLPGRTVFCDGVSNRSWLTASLEFPAKSLRSFSSLVMAGVSSSGSSEVSTVAYGFLFSLLRWATESKAPVEVDPNGGMVLLKKEKPEMEPRGQWSNKMEFMLSVAGEIIGLGNVWRFPYLCYKNGGGAFFIPYFIFLFTCGIPVFFLETALGQYTSQGGVTAWRKICPLFEGIGYASQVIESYLNIYYIVILSWAIFYLFSSFTAVLPWATCNNPWNSDRCVDFLNHSNMENWTAPANATSPVTEFWEKRVLGLTDGIHNLGTVRWELALCLLLAWVICYFCIWKGVKSTGKVVYFTATFPYLMLFVLLIRGVTLPGAAEGIMFYLKPDISRLADPQVWMDAGTQIFFSYVICQGCLIALGSYNKYNNNCYRDCFMLCFLNSATSFVAGFAIFSVLGFMAQEQGVLISEVAESGPGLAFTVYPKAVTMMPVSQLWSCLFFLMLIFLGLDSQFVCVESLVTAIVDMYPEVLQRKGHRELLTLAIAIICYLLGLMLVTEGGMYIFQLFDYYAASGTCLLFLTIFEVICVGWVYGADRFYDNIEDMIGYRPGPLIKICWQVVTPGVCLATFLFSLIKYTPLTYNNWYVYPLWGYALGWLMALSSMICIPLYVIFILLKTRGSLKKVKEGLELLGPRFKSSPGHQ
;
A
#
# COMPACT_ATOMS: atom_id res chain seq x y z
N MET A 1 -59.83 16.15 6.80
CA MET A 1 -58.64 17.01 6.62
C MET A 1 -57.42 16.12 6.82
N VAL A 2 -56.59 15.90 5.79
CA VAL A 2 -55.52 14.88 5.83
C VAL A 2 -54.36 15.37 6.69
N LEU A 3 -53.97 14.60 7.71
CA LEU A 3 -52.77 14.89 8.51
C LEU A 3 -51.54 14.31 7.80
N LEU A 4 -50.62 15.21 7.42
CA LEU A 4 -49.35 14.87 6.76
C LEU A 4 -48.43 14.11 7.73
N LYS A 5 -48.33 12.79 7.52
CA LYS A 5 -47.34 11.94 8.16
C LYS A 5 -45.95 12.42 7.76
N LYS A 6 -45.19 12.95 8.71
CA LYS A 6 -43.84 13.51 8.47
C LYS A 6 -42.83 12.38 8.36
N GLU A 7 -42.53 11.98 7.12
CA GLU A 7 -41.58 10.92 6.77
C GLU A 7 -40.23 11.11 7.49
N LYS A 8 -39.64 10.02 7.96
CA LYS A 8 -38.24 10.07 8.46
C LYS A 8 -37.31 10.23 7.24
N PRO A 9 -36.20 10.99 7.33
CA PRO A 9 -35.29 11.13 6.19
C PRO A 9 -34.79 9.77 5.75
N GLU A 10 -34.93 9.45 4.47
CA GLU A 10 -34.36 8.22 3.94
C GLU A 10 -32.87 8.13 4.25
N MET A 11 -32.47 6.89 4.47
CA MET A 11 -31.08 6.52 4.42
C MET A 11 -30.72 6.27 2.92
N GLU A 12 -30.14 5.15 2.50
CA GLU A 12 -30.23 4.61 1.11
C GLU A 12 -29.79 3.15 1.17
N PRO A 13 -30.26 2.23 0.31
CA PRO A 13 -29.57 0.95 0.08
C PRO A 13 -28.10 1.16 -0.32
N ARG A 14 -27.22 0.20 -0.05
CA ARG A 14 -25.75 0.38 -0.14
C ARG A 14 -25.23 0.54 -1.56
N GLY A 15 -24.03 1.10 -1.68
CA GLY A 15 -23.10 0.76 -2.74
C GLY A 15 -22.82 -0.74 -2.80
N GLN A 16 -23.71 -1.48 -3.48
CA GLN A 16 -23.50 -2.86 -3.90
C GLN A 16 -22.73 -2.83 -5.23
N TRP A 17 -21.47 -3.33 -5.30
CA TRP A 17 -20.76 -3.41 -6.59
C TRP A 17 -21.51 -4.29 -7.62
N SER A 18 -21.15 -4.30 -8.91
CA SER A 18 -22.01 -4.93 -9.95
C SER A 18 -22.08 -6.47 -9.91
N ASN A 19 -21.28 -7.23 -10.67
CA ASN A 19 -21.58 -8.65 -10.99
C ASN A 19 -20.39 -9.64 -10.70
N LYS A 20 -20.13 -10.74 -11.47
CA LYS A 20 -18.96 -11.72 -11.53
C LYS A 20 -17.93 -12.05 -12.80
N MET A 21 -17.09 -11.45 -13.78
CA MET A 21 -16.42 -10.20 -14.51
C MET A 21 -15.74 -8.89 -13.89
N GLU A 22 -16.32 -7.67 -13.91
CA GLU A 22 -16.04 -6.41 -13.12
C GLU A 22 -15.09 -6.42 -11.94
N PHE A 23 -15.33 -7.10 -10.80
CA PHE A 23 -14.36 -7.08 -9.66
C PHE A 23 -12.94 -7.36 -10.18
N MET A 24 -12.81 -8.24 -11.19
CA MET A 24 -11.60 -8.40 -11.97
C MET A 24 -11.39 -7.25 -12.97
N LEU A 25 -11.42 -6.01 -12.49
CA LEU A 25 -11.23 -4.69 -13.13
C LEU A 25 -11.33 -3.60 -12.05
N SER A 26 -12.37 -3.72 -11.22
CA SER A 26 -12.86 -2.73 -10.25
C SER A 26 -11.99 -2.48 -9.05
N VAL A 27 -11.05 -3.38 -8.91
CA VAL A 27 -10.10 -3.66 -7.86
C VAL A 27 -9.02 -4.36 -8.70
N ALA A 28 -7.95 -3.69 -9.13
CA ALA A 28 -7.64 -2.29 -8.91
C ALA A 28 -6.16 -1.89 -9.18
N GLY A 29 -5.34 -1.56 -8.19
CA GLY A 29 -5.60 -1.72 -6.78
C GLY A 29 -4.40 -1.43 -5.91
N GLU A 30 -4.57 -1.39 -4.59
CA GLU A 30 -3.39 -1.34 -3.72
C GLU A 30 -2.60 -2.64 -3.81
N ILE A 31 -3.16 -3.67 -4.44
CA ILE A 31 -2.34 -4.77 -4.94
C ILE A 31 -1.54 -4.48 -6.20
N ILE A 32 -1.53 -3.24 -6.68
CA ILE A 32 -0.90 -2.82 -7.93
C ILE A 32 -0.11 -1.53 -7.87
N GLY A 33 -0.43 -0.63 -6.96
CA GLY A 33 -0.55 0.80 -7.27
C GLY A 33 0.45 1.39 -8.27
N LEU A 34 1.61 1.87 -7.87
CA LEU A 34 1.95 2.20 -6.50
C LEU A 34 2.77 1.09 -5.89
N GLY A 35 2.08 -0.03 -5.82
CA GLY A 35 2.56 -1.29 -5.39
C GLY A 35 3.23 -2.12 -6.45
N ASN A 36 2.95 -1.94 -7.77
CA ASN A 36 3.40 -2.77 -8.93
C ASN A 36 4.26 -2.24 -10.29
N VAL A 37 5.35 -1.37 -10.32
CA VAL A 37 6.51 -0.91 -11.24
C VAL A 37 7.85 -0.30 -10.60
N TRP A 38 8.02 0.57 -9.58
CA TRP A 38 9.31 1.21 -9.05
C TRP A 38 10.57 0.41 -8.48
N ARG A 39 10.66 -0.02 -7.18
CA ARG A 39 11.78 -0.35 -6.18
C ARG A 39 12.94 -1.31 -6.37
N PHE A 40 12.83 -2.65 -6.52
CA PHE A 40 14.01 -3.55 -6.61
C PHE A 40 14.37 -4.01 -8.00
N PRO A 41 14.92 -3.12 -8.81
CA PRO A 41 15.65 -1.86 -8.59
C PRO A 41 16.71 -1.52 -7.42
N TYR A 42 16.58 -1.50 -6.05
CA TYR A 42 17.70 -1.48 -5.02
C TYR A 42 17.53 -2.22 -3.65
N LEU A 43 16.85 -3.34 -3.49
CA LEU A 43 17.12 -4.24 -2.33
C LEU A 43 17.58 -5.65 -2.79
N CYS A 44 17.87 -5.79 -4.09
CA CYS A 44 18.03 -7.04 -4.84
C CYS A 44 19.53 -7.27 -5.04
N TYR A 45 20.16 -6.68 -6.07
CA TYR A 45 21.60 -6.45 -6.21
C TYR A 45 22.21 -5.64 -5.03
N LYS A 46 21.48 -5.49 -3.95
CA LYS A 46 22.06 -5.17 -2.65
C LYS A 46 22.92 -6.33 -2.06
N ASN A 47 22.69 -7.62 -2.38
CA ASN A 47 23.13 -8.80 -1.54
C ASN A 47 23.77 -10.17 -2.07
N GLY A 48 24.84 -10.34 -2.93
CA GLY A 48 25.54 -11.66 -3.31
C GLY A 48 25.91 -11.99 -4.79
N GLY A 49 25.21 -12.93 -5.48
CA GLY A 49 24.82 -13.02 -6.94
C GLY A 49 23.33 -12.78 -7.42
N GLY A 50 22.30 -13.60 -7.15
CA GLY A 50 20.87 -13.44 -7.57
C GLY A 50 19.77 -14.43 -7.02
N ALA A 51 19.74 -14.82 -5.74
CA ALA A 51 19.06 -16.02 -5.12
C ALA A 51 18.38 -15.70 -3.78
N PHE A 52 18.07 -14.43 -3.64
CA PHE A 52 16.96 -13.93 -2.85
C PHE A 52 15.69 -14.58 -3.45
N PHE A 53 15.56 -15.90 -3.69
CA PHE A 53 14.30 -16.64 -3.87
C PHE A 53 14.12 -17.85 -2.84
N ILE A 54 15.04 -18.20 -1.88
CA ILE A 54 14.79 -18.85 -0.51
C ILE A 54 13.90 -18.11 0.56
N PRO A 55 14.21 -17.22 1.59
CA PRO A 55 13.54 -15.92 2.28
C PRO A 55 13.06 -14.29 1.79
N TYR A 56 12.57 -13.55 0.60
CA TYR A 56 11.78 -13.59 -0.87
C TYR A 56 10.53 -14.50 -1.52
N PHE A 57 10.46 -15.86 -1.75
CA PHE A 57 9.38 -16.87 -1.75
C PHE A 57 9.19 -17.98 -0.64
N ILE A 58 10.03 -18.58 0.26
CA ILE A 58 9.53 -19.65 1.31
C ILE A 58 8.58 -18.79 2.22
N PHE A 59 8.99 -17.59 2.58
CA PHE A 59 8.11 -16.51 3.01
C PHE A 59 7.45 -15.72 1.86
N LEU A 60 7.04 -16.40 0.82
CA LEU A 60 5.72 -16.24 0.24
C LEU A 60 4.83 -17.23 0.94
N PHE A 61 5.13 -18.53 0.75
CA PHE A 61 4.26 -19.57 1.24
C PHE A 61 4.10 -19.35 2.82
N THR A 62 4.93 -18.70 3.72
CA THR A 62 4.77 -18.72 5.25
C THR A 62 4.14 -17.64 6.20
N CYS A 63 4.37 -16.32 6.14
CA CYS A 63 4.16 -15.34 7.25
C CYS A 63 3.53 -14.04 6.72
N GLY A 64 2.38 -14.19 6.09
CA GLY A 64 2.43 -14.18 4.64
C GLY A 64 1.21 -14.72 3.97
N ILE A 65 1.35 -15.52 2.88
CA ILE A 65 0.21 -16.18 2.20
C ILE A 65 -0.95 -16.45 3.22
N PRO A 66 -0.68 -17.23 4.27
CA PRO A 66 -1.80 -17.45 5.84
C PRO A 66 -2.06 -16.19 6.76
N VAL A 67 -1.87 -14.90 6.37
CA VAL A 67 -2.42 -13.67 7.07
C VAL A 67 -3.39 -12.93 6.17
N PHE A 68 -3.85 -13.67 5.19
CA PHE A 68 -4.79 -13.28 4.16
C PHE A 68 -5.18 -14.50 3.37
N PHE A 69 -5.55 -15.54 4.09
CA PHE A 69 -6.96 -15.57 4.31
C PHE A 69 -7.38 -14.64 5.50
N LEU A 70 -6.88 -14.53 6.76
CA LEU A 70 -7.73 -13.95 7.85
C LEU A 70 -7.90 -12.47 7.74
N GLU A 71 -6.86 -11.78 7.32
CA GLU A 71 -7.03 -10.38 7.05
C GLU A 71 -7.52 -10.17 5.62
N THR A 72 -7.66 -11.18 4.75
CA THR A 72 -8.76 -11.26 3.74
C THR A 72 -10.12 -11.69 4.27
N ALA A 73 -10.27 -11.74 5.58
CA ALA A 73 -11.42 -12.40 6.16
C ALA A 73 -12.19 -11.74 7.29
N LEU A 74 -11.57 -10.96 8.12
CA LEU A 74 -12.25 -10.37 9.27
C LEU A 74 -13.50 -9.52 8.89
N GLY A 75 -13.72 -9.21 7.60
CA GLY A 75 -14.90 -8.80 6.81
C GLY A 75 -16.32 -8.62 7.38
N GLN A 76 -16.73 -9.23 8.50
CA GLN A 76 -17.95 -10.05 8.38
C GLN A 76 -18.94 -10.25 9.54
N TYR A 77 -18.84 -9.70 10.78
CA TYR A 77 -19.81 -10.14 11.83
C TYR A 77 -20.37 -9.15 12.88
N THR A 78 -20.15 -7.85 12.76
CA THR A 78 -20.80 -6.84 13.63
C THR A 78 -22.20 -6.46 13.19
N SER A 79 -22.55 -6.74 11.93
CA SER A 79 -23.58 -6.04 11.16
C SER A 79 -23.23 -4.58 10.84
N GLN A 80 -22.07 -4.06 11.28
CA GLN A 80 -21.78 -2.62 11.42
C GLN A 80 -20.27 -2.34 11.09
N GLY A 81 -19.43 -1.81 12.01
CA GLY A 81 -17.99 -1.50 11.80
C GLY A 81 -17.21 -0.95 13.04
N GLY A 82 -15.88 -0.86 13.01
CA GLY A 82 -14.96 -0.11 13.91
C GLY A 82 -14.94 -0.26 15.43
N VAL A 83 -15.44 0.78 16.09
CA VAL A 83 -15.86 0.82 17.49
C VAL A 83 -16.98 -0.20 17.76
N THR A 84 -17.38 -0.97 16.74
CA THR A 84 -17.90 -2.34 16.83
C THR A 84 -16.95 -3.38 16.27
N ALA A 85 -16.41 -3.06 15.08
CA ALA A 85 -15.29 -3.58 14.30
C ALA A 85 -14.39 -4.48 15.11
N TRP A 86 -13.19 -4.01 15.46
CA TRP A 86 -12.55 -4.46 16.67
C TRP A 86 -13.00 -3.49 17.82
N ARG A 87 -14.25 -3.57 18.32
CA ARG A 87 -14.96 -2.73 19.37
C ARG A 87 -16.18 -3.50 19.94
N LYS A 88 -17.38 -2.89 20.13
CA LYS A 88 -18.74 -3.37 20.58
C LYS A 88 -19.01 -4.88 20.55
N ILE A 89 -18.44 -5.63 19.61
CA ILE A 89 -18.69 -7.05 19.37
C ILE A 89 -17.58 -8.02 19.86
N CYS A 90 -16.48 -7.56 20.47
CA CYS A 90 -15.75 -8.30 21.54
C CYS A 90 -15.19 -7.43 22.72
N PRO A 91 -15.54 -6.14 22.65
CA PRO A 91 -14.94 -4.93 23.23
C PRO A 91 -13.48 -4.67 23.71
N LEU A 92 -12.40 -5.36 23.36
CA LEU A 92 -11.06 -5.18 24.00
C LEU A 92 -10.19 -4.01 23.53
N PHE A 93 -8.83 -4.20 23.24
CA PHE A 93 -6.87 -3.18 21.38
C PHE A 93 -6.80 -1.64 20.79
N GLU A 94 -7.72 -1.18 19.92
CA GLU A 94 -8.27 0.18 19.64
C GLU A 94 -7.36 1.39 19.43
N GLY A 95 -6.81 1.43 18.22
CA GLY A 95 -7.21 2.54 17.36
C GLY A 95 -7.31 2.11 15.89
N ILE A 96 -8.47 2.21 15.19
CA ILE A 96 -9.80 2.23 15.82
C ILE A 96 -10.26 3.64 16.23
N GLY A 97 -9.99 4.64 15.40
CA GLY A 97 -10.19 6.06 15.69
C GLY A 97 -8.94 6.71 16.29
N TYR A 98 -8.06 5.88 16.86
CA TYR A 98 -6.63 6.18 17.04
C TYR A 98 -5.80 5.25 16.10
N ALA A 99 -4.51 4.99 16.38
CA ALA A 99 -3.61 3.97 15.79
C ALA A 99 -3.66 3.79 14.26
N SER A 100 -4.53 2.93 13.75
CA SER A 100 -4.78 2.72 12.33
C SER A 100 -5.17 3.97 11.58
N GLN A 101 -5.84 4.84 12.29
CA GLN A 101 -6.34 6.10 11.83
C GLN A 101 -5.35 7.24 12.12
N VAL A 102 -4.27 7.02 12.88
CA VAL A 102 -3.44 8.10 13.47
C VAL A 102 -2.26 8.51 12.64
N ILE A 103 -1.52 7.55 12.14
CA ILE A 103 -0.54 7.83 11.12
C ILE A 103 -1.22 7.64 9.73
N GLU A 104 -2.50 7.23 9.60
CA GLU A 104 -3.39 7.45 8.42
C GLU A 104 -3.68 8.91 8.31
N SER A 105 -3.97 9.49 9.47
CA SER A 105 -3.83 10.91 9.64
C SER A 105 -2.42 11.38 9.24
N TYR A 106 -1.48 10.50 8.87
CA TYR A 106 -0.39 10.75 7.94
C TYR A 106 -0.37 9.99 6.55
N LEU A 107 -1.01 8.81 6.29
CA LEU A 107 -1.15 8.13 4.97
C LEU A 107 -1.78 8.93 3.91
N ASN A 108 -3.01 9.40 4.06
CA ASN A 108 -3.52 10.24 3.00
C ASN A 108 -2.81 11.60 2.92
N ILE A 109 -1.73 11.83 3.68
CA ILE A 109 -0.98 13.08 3.59
C ILE A 109 -0.08 13.17 2.39
N TYR A 110 1.18 12.84 2.56
CA TYR A 110 2.17 13.49 1.72
C TYR A 110 2.26 12.77 0.42
N TYR A 111 2.26 11.45 0.41
CA TYR A 111 1.27 10.70 -0.35
C TYR A 111 0.81 11.36 -1.65
N ILE A 112 -0.22 12.18 -1.59
CA ILE A 112 -0.84 12.81 -2.73
C ILE A 112 -0.07 14.04 -3.22
N VAL A 113 0.60 14.72 -2.33
CA VAL A 113 1.63 15.72 -2.65
C VAL A 113 2.96 15.06 -3.08
N ILE A 114 3.00 13.72 -3.00
CA ILE A 114 3.90 12.69 -3.51
C ILE A 114 3.35 12.07 -4.81
N LEU A 115 2.10 12.42 -5.20
CA LEU A 115 1.47 12.33 -6.54
C LEU A 115 1.64 13.62 -7.33
N SER A 116 1.62 14.71 -6.59
CA SER A 116 1.95 16.09 -6.88
C SER A 116 2.33 16.46 -8.30
N TRP A 117 3.47 16.00 -8.81
CA TRP A 117 3.93 16.55 -10.06
C TRP A 117 2.95 16.20 -11.20
N ALA A 118 2.02 15.25 -11.03
CA ALA A 118 0.73 15.16 -11.73
C ALA A 118 0.04 16.45 -12.31
N ILE A 119 0.34 17.69 -11.90
CA ILE A 119 0.17 18.89 -12.77
C ILE A 119 1.32 19.94 -12.81
N PHE A 120 2.53 19.63 -12.30
CA PHE A 120 3.77 19.94 -13.04
C PHE A 120 3.94 18.95 -14.21
N TYR A 121 2.91 18.15 -14.55
CA TYR A 121 2.83 17.15 -15.61
C TYR A 121 1.43 17.14 -16.32
N LEU A 122 1.31 16.94 -17.64
CA LEU A 122 0.52 17.77 -18.62
C LEU A 122 1.33 18.84 -19.46
N PHE A 123 1.37 20.13 -19.15
CA PHE A 123 1.98 21.24 -19.96
C PHE A 123 3.47 21.17 -20.47
N SER A 124 4.55 21.35 -19.67
CA SER A 124 5.97 21.43 -20.18
C SER A 124 6.57 20.14 -20.76
N SER A 125 5.70 19.21 -21.12
CA SER A 125 6.03 18.04 -21.91
C SER A 125 6.11 18.40 -23.33
N PHE A 126 5.26 19.31 -23.82
CA PHE A 126 4.80 19.36 -25.21
C PHE A 126 5.40 20.57 -25.96
N THR A 127 6.40 20.41 -26.83
CA THR A 127 7.15 21.52 -27.50
C THR A 127 8.13 21.01 -28.59
N ALA A 128 8.91 21.92 -29.19
CA ALA A 128 10.07 21.66 -30.05
C ALA A 128 11.47 21.74 -29.35
N VAL A 129 11.56 21.69 -28.02
CA VAL A 129 12.79 21.55 -27.20
C VAL A 129 12.46 20.77 -25.91
N LEU A 130 13.00 19.56 -25.71
CA LEU A 130 12.78 18.81 -24.45
C LEU A 130 13.67 19.49 -23.35
N PRO A 131 13.10 20.13 -22.30
CA PRO A 131 13.76 21.15 -21.46
C PRO A 131 15.02 20.79 -20.66
N TRP A 132 15.35 19.50 -20.55
CA TRP A 132 16.55 19.00 -19.88
C TRP A 132 17.55 18.18 -20.69
N ALA A 133 17.56 18.40 -21.99
CA ALA A 133 18.45 17.73 -22.92
C ALA A 133 19.92 18.20 -22.95
N THR A 134 20.35 19.21 -22.18
CA THR A 134 21.42 20.22 -22.48
C THR A 134 22.23 20.89 -21.12
N CYS A 135 23.17 21.91 -20.67
CA CYS A 135 23.96 23.33 -20.72
C CYS A 135 23.60 24.92 -20.95
N ASN A 136 22.96 25.51 -22.00
CA ASN A 136 22.44 26.90 -22.07
C ASN A 136 20.88 27.01 -22.28
N ASN A 137 20.11 26.80 -21.22
CA ASN A 137 18.75 27.33 -20.92
C ASN A 137 18.97 28.28 -19.65
N PRO A 138 18.00 28.69 -18.78
CA PRO A 138 18.25 29.66 -17.68
C PRO A 138 19.06 29.28 -16.40
N TRP A 139 18.55 28.41 -15.52
CA TRP A 139 18.93 28.24 -14.09
C TRP A 139 20.20 27.36 -13.77
N ASN A 140 21.35 27.56 -14.46
CA ASN A 140 22.57 26.68 -14.48
C ASN A 140 23.64 27.04 -13.42
N SER A 141 24.60 26.12 -13.16
CA SER A 141 26.00 26.50 -12.86
C SER A 141 26.95 26.35 -14.07
N ASP A 142 28.04 27.09 -14.14
CA ASP A 142 28.96 27.08 -15.30
C ASP A 142 29.70 25.75 -15.49
N ARG A 143 29.82 25.02 -14.38
CA ARG A 143 30.61 23.81 -14.24
C ARG A 143 30.24 22.77 -15.35
N CYS A 144 29.01 22.79 -15.88
CA CYS A 144 28.32 21.91 -16.86
C CYS A 144 29.09 21.46 -18.14
N VAL A 145 29.02 20.17 -18.58
CA VAL A 145 29.78 19.64 -19.76
C VAL A 145 29.26 18.42 -20.58
N ASP A 146 29.21 18.55 -21.92
CA ASP A 146 28.42 17.70 -22.82
C ASP A 146 29.14 16.64 -23.68
N PHE A 147 29.46 15.47 -23.17
CA PHE A 147 29.95 14.37 -24.02
C PHE A 147 28.80 13.54 -24.72
N LEU A 148 27.51 13.93 -24.60
CA LEU A 148 26.44 13.53 -25.56
C LEU A 148 26.42 14.58 -26.72
N ASN A 149 27.42 15.46 -26.81
CA ASN A 149 27.79 16.23 -28.02
C ASN A 149 29.31 16.49 -28.25
N HIS A 150 30.24 16.12 -27.37
CA HIS A 150 31.68 16.48 -27.49
C HIS A 150 32.39 15.74 -28.64
N SER A 151 31.68 15.33 -29.69
CA SER A 151 31.35 13.92 -29.83
C SER A 151 32.55 12.99 -30.04
N ASN A 152 33.45 13.48 -30.86
CA ASN A 152 34.35 12.67 -31.64
C ASN A 152 35.71 13.38 -31.55
N MET A 153 36.12 13.66 -30.31
CA MET A 153 37.25 14.53 -29.91
C MET A 153 38.07 13.86 -28.81
N GLU A 154 38.98 12.99 -29.21
CA GLU A 154 39.80 12.04 -28.44
C GLU A 154 40.54 12.48 -27.16
N ASN A 155 40.48 13.73 -26.72
CA ASN A 155 41.36 14.27 -25.68
C ASN A 155 40.64 15.02 -24.55
N TRP A 156 39.33 14.81 -24.37
CA TRP A 156 38.66 15.30 -23.16
C TRP A 156 38.91 14.35 -21.97
N THR A 157 38.90 14.90 -20.77
CA THR A 157 38.66 14.16 -19.51
C THR A 157 37.73 15.06 -18.71
N ALA A 158 36.67 14.51 -18.12
CA ALA A 158 35.76 15.35 -17.35
C ALA A 158 36.45 15.84 -16.05
N PRO A 159 36.19 17.07 -15.60
CA PRO A 159 36.61 17.51 -14.27
C PRO A 159 35.87 16.78 -13.13
N ALA A 160 36.34 16.92 -11.90
CA ALA A 160 36.03 15.99 -10.82
C ALA A 160 34.90 16.40 -9.85
N ASN A 161 34.15 17.49 -10.10
CA ASN A 161 33.43 18.18 -9.01
C ASN A 161 31.92 18.44 -9.16
N ALA A 162 31.16 17.47 -9.70
CA ALA A 162 29.80 17.73 -10.15
C ALA A 162 28.81 16.56 -10.34
N THR A 163 28.08 16.61 -11.47
CA THR A 163 26.61 16.53 -11.61
C THR A 163 26.10 17.06 -13.01
N SER A 164 25.27 16.32 -13.78
CA SER A 164 24.95 16.40 -15.24
C SER A 164 23.59 17.07 -15.60
N PRO A 165 23.15 17.23 -16.88
CA PRO A 165 21.74 17.49 -17.23
C PRO A 165 20.79 16.60 -16.48
N VAL A 166 21.32 15.43 -16.15
CA VAL A 166 20.73 14.33 -15.46
C VAL A 166 20.97 14.49 -13.95
N THR A 167 22.11 14.44 -13.21
CA THR A 167 22.06 14.74 -11.73
C THR A 167 22.05 16.14 -11.30
N GLU A 168 22.55 17.10 -12.04
CA GLU A 168 21.97 18.44 -11.88
C GLU A 168 20.47 18.51 -12.23
N PHE A 169 19.84 17.36 -12.42
CA PHE A 169 18.45 17.00 -12.25
C PHE A 169 17.80 17.13 -10.84
N TRP A 170 18.42 16.82 -9.66
CA TRP A 170 17.88 16.96 -8.23
C TRP A 170 17.75 18.33 -7.35
N GLU A 171 18.74 19.17 -6.97
CA GLU A 171 18.82 20.62 -6.48
C GLU A 171 18.07 21.87 -7.05
N LYS A 172 18.31 22.39 -8.27
CA LYS A 172 18.09 23.81 -8.67
C LYS A 172 16.77 24.33 -9.32
N ARG A 173 15.82 23.54 -9.88
CA ARG A 173 14.60 24.12 -10.55
C ARG A 173 13.22 23.45 -10.49
N VAL A 174 13.00 22.17 -10.20
CA VAL A 174 11.74 21.86 -9.45
C VAL A 174 12.02 21.94 -7.97
N LEU A 175 13.29 22.13 -7.62
CA LEU A 175 13.76 23.00 -6.56
C LEU A 175 14.47 24.29 -6.97
N GLY A 176 15.61 24.60 -6.37
CA GLY A 176 16.12 25.93 -6.04
C GLY A 176 16.82 25.87 -4.69
N LEU A 177 17.57 24.79 -4.48
CA LEU A 177 18.07 24.28 -3.20
C LEU A 177 18.69 25.30 -2.29
N THR A 178 18.30 25.17 -1.02
CA THR A 178 19.04 25.70 0.11
C THR A 178 19.92 24.61 0.70
N ASP A 179 20.25 24.72 1.98
CA ASP A 179 20.93 23.72 2.77
C ASP A 179 19.94 22.89 3.62
N GLY A 180 18.70 23.37 3.90
CA GLY A 180 17.52 22.71 4.55
C GLY A 180 17.05 23.16 5.98
N ILE A 181 16.46 22.29 6.86
CA ILE A 181 15.35 22.50 7.89
C ILE A 181 15.31 23.78 8.64
N HIS A 182 16.48 24.27 9.00
CA HIS A 182 16.61 25.48 9.74
C HIS A 182 16.10 26.65 8.85
N ASN A 183 15.99 26.41 7.53
CA ASN A 183 15.59 27.28 6.43
C ASN A 183 14.33 26.73 5.69
N LEU A 184 13.14 26.74 6.32
CA LEU A 184 11.86 26.33 5.69
C LEU A 184 11.26 27.35 4.62
N GLY A 185 12.08 27.84 3.65
CA GLY A 185 11.90 28.85 2.54
C GLY A 185 10.57 29.19 1.76
N THR A 186 10.66 29.47 0.43
CA THR A 186 9.80 30.36 -0.43
C THR A 186 8.94 29.86 -1.64
N VAL A 187 7.63 30.15 -1.65
CA VAL A 187 6.57 29.79 -2.65
C VAL A 187 6.94 29.70 -4.15
N ARG A 188 7.20 28.50 -4.65
CA ARG A 188 7.53 28.22 -6.07
C ARG A 188 6.37 28.06 -7.05
N TRP A 189 5.42 28.99 -6.86
CA TRP A 189 4.39 29.59 -7.73
C TRP A 189 3.59 28.76 -8.75
N GLU A 190 4.10 27.70 -9.38
CA GLU A 190 3.45 27.12 -10.58
C GLU A 190 2.06 26.52 -10.32
N LEU A 191 1.73 26.15 -9.07
CA LEU A 191 0.36 25.75 -8.70
C LEU A 191 -0.69 26.86 -8.83
N ALA A 192 -0.29 28.12 -9.06
CA ALA A 192 -1.22 29.21 -9.36
C ALA A 192 -1.71 29.22 -10.82
N LEU A 193 -1.00 28.57 -11.75
CA LEU A 193 -1.23 28.67 -13.20
C LEU A 193 -1.29 27.31 -13.90
N CYS A 194 -0.49 26.33 -13.46
CA CYS A 194 -0.60 24.93 -13.89
C CYS A 194 -1.65 24.17 -13.04
N LEU A 195 -1.82 24.58 -11.77
CA LEU A 195 -2.93 24.38 -10.82
C LEU A 195 -3.70 23.04 -10.74
N LEU A 196 -3.81 22.49 -9.52
CA LEU A 196 -5.04 22.32 -8.70
C LEU A 196 -6.35 21.72 -9.32
N LEU A 197 -6.53 21.57 -10.64
CA LEU A 197 -7.75 21.92 -11.40
C LEU A 197 -9.07 21.13 -11.14
N ALA A 198 -9.16 20.26 -10.13
CA ALA A 198 -10.30 19.38 -9.91
C ALA A 198 -11.67 20.07 -9.89
N TRP A 199 -11.88 21.21 -9.23
CA TRP A 199 -13.23 21.71 -8.88
C TRP A 199 -14.17 22.11 -10.05
N VAL A 200 -13.82 21.82 -11.29
CA VAL A 200 -14.71 21.87 -12.47
C VAL A 200 -15.13 20.46 -12.95
N ILE A 201 -14.41 19.40 -12.57
CA ILE A 201 -14.32 18.16 -13.34
C ILE A 201 -14.45 16.79 -12.63
N CYS A 202 -14.59 16.53 -11.32
CA CYS A 202 -14.77 17.31 -10.08
C CYS A 202 -15.99 18.28 -10.02
N TYR A 203 -16.89 18.31 -11.01
CA TYR A 203 -18.19 19.03 -10.86
C TYR A 203 -19.37 18.49 -11.69
N PHE A 204 -19.08 17.99 -12.94
CA PHE A 204 -19.89 15.98 -14.84
C PHE A 204 -21.32 15.21 -14.89
N CYS A 205 -21.62 14.20 -14.03
CA CYS A 205 -22.89 13.45 -14.04
C CYS A 205 -23.52 13.18 -12.63
N ILE A 206 -23.11 13.90 -11.57
CA ILE A 206 -23.08 13.37 -10.18
C ILE A 206 -24.41 13.22 -9.41
N TRP A 207 -24.32 13.23 -8.08
CA TRP A 207 -25.20 12.77 -6.99
C TRP A 207 -25.05 11.29 -6.56
N LYS A 208 -23.87 10.73 -6.89
CA LYS A 208 -23.07 9.69 -6.21
C LYS A 208 -23.11 8.22 -6.67
N GLY A 209 -23.70 7.87 -7.83
CA GLY A 209 -23.33 6.63 -8.56
C GLY A 209 -24.39 5.57 -8.88
N VAL A 210 -24.33 4.98 -10.08
CA VAL A 210 -24.91 3.66 -10.47
C VAL A 210 -24.27 3.15 -11.78
N LYS A 211 -24.46 3.87 -12.90
CA LYS A 211 -24.13 3.37 -14.26
C LYS A 211 -23.80 4.50 -15.26
N SER A 212 -23.03 5.49 -14.82
CA SER A 212 -22.41 6.54 -15.66
C SER A 212 -20.89 6.55 -15.58
N THR A 213 -20.33 5.80 -14.65
CA THR A 213 -18.90 5.81 -14.29
C THR A 213 -18.00 4.92 -15.16
N GLY A 214 -18.39 3.81 -15.78
CA GLY A 214 -19.65 3.04 -15.80
C GLY A 214 -19.93 2.40 -17.17
N LYS A 215 -18.89 1.88 -17.83
CA LYS A 215 -18.79 1.68 -19.29
C LYS A 215 -18.87 3.03 -20.05
N VAL A 216 -18.04 3.98 -19.62
CA VAL A 216 -17.95 5.37 -20.09
C VAL A 216 -16.45 5.74 -20.21
N VAL A 217 -16.12 6.84 -20.89
CA VAL A 217 -14.75 7.19 -21.35
C VAL A 217 -14.03 6.06 -22.12
N TYR A 218 -14.80 5.25 -22.84
CA TYR A 218 -14.37 4.29 -23.86
C TYR A 218 -13.77 5.01 -25.10
N PHE A 219 -12.67 5.74 -24.87
CA PHE A 219 -11.83 6.40 -25.88
C PHE A 219 -10.34 6.34 -25.52
N THR A 220 -10.04 6.24 -24.22
CA THR A 220 -8.68 6.08 -23.68
C THR A 220 -8.32 4.59 -23.63
N ALA A 221 -8.39 3.91 -22.48
CA ALA A 221 -7.40 2.90 -22.14
C ALA A 221 -7.57 1.47 -22.71
N THR A 222 -8.06 1.34 -23.95
CA THR A 222 -8.53 0.10 -24.58
C THR A 222 -7.62 -1.13 -24.43
N PHE A 223 -6.38 -1.04 -24.91
CA PHE A 223 -5.84 -2.08 -25.79
C PHE A 223 -5.24 -3.42 -25.27
N PRO A 224 -4.80 -3.68 -24.01
CA PRO A 224 -3.88 -4.83 -23.79
C PRO A 224 -3.98 -5.72 -22.37
N TYR A 225 -5.07 -7.64 -21.69
CA TYR A 225 -5.87 -8.93 -21.96
C TYR A 225 -7.08 -9.10 -22.92
N LEU A 226 -6.86 -9.39 -24.21
CA LEU A 226 -7.71 -10.15 -25.15
C LEU A 226 -7.01 -10.37 -26.52
N MET A 227 -6.34 -9.34 -27.03
CA MET A 227 -5.98 -9.16 -28.45
C MET A 227 -4.48 -8.84 -28.69
N LEU A 228 -3.80 -8.06 -27.85
CA LEU A 228 -2.55 -7.35 -28.23
C LEU A 228 -1.40 -8.26 -28.70
N PHE A 229 -0.71 -7.99 -29.81
CA PHE A 229 -1.02 -7.30 -31.08
C PHE A 229 -1.51 -5.83 -31.08
N VAL A 230 -1.12 -4.99 -30.12
CA VAL A 230 -1.27 -3.51 -30.18
C VAL A 230 -0.17 -2.76 -29.42
N LEU A 231 0.08 -3.15 -28.16
CA LEU A 231 0.92 -2.42 -27.20
C LEU A 231 2.39 -2.87 -27.23
N LEU A 232 3.14 -2.59 -26.16
CA LEU A 232 4.58 -2.84 -26.05
C LEU A 232 4.87 -4.35 -26.23
N ILE A 233 5.93 -4.82 -26.90
CA ILE A 233 6.99 -4.14 -27.67
C ILE A 233 8.37 -3.92 -26.95
N ARG A 234 8.73 -2.77 -26.36
CA ARG A 234 9.95 -2.01 -26.76
C ARG A 234 11.42 -2.52 -26.58
N GLY A 235 11.92 -3.18 -25.53
CA GLY A 235 13.26 -3.82 -25.66
C GLY A 235 14.51 -3.04 -26.19
N VAL A 236 15.21 -3.52 -27.25
CA VAL A 236 16.69 -3.33 -27.51
C VAL A 236 17.09 -2.21 -28.54
N THR A 237 18.26 -2.17 -29.24
CA THR A 237 18.65 -3.11 -30.36
C THR A 237 20.14 -3.22 -30.87
N LEU A 238 21.15 -3.78 -30.15
CA LEU A 238 22.54 -4.27 -30.62
C LEU A 238 23.19 -5.27 -29.54
N PRO A 239 24.52 -5.70 -29.42
CA PRO A 239 25.08 -6.75 -28.44
C PRO A 239 25.99 -6.32 -27.18
N GLY A 240 25.79 -6.76 -25.89
CA GLY A 240 25.69 -5.93 -24.56
C GLY A 240 24.42 -5.28 -23.62
N ALA A 241 23.01 -4.96 -23.70
CA ALA A 241 21.52 -5.26 -24.32
C ALA A 241 20.58 -6.66 -24.60
N ALA A 242 20.86 -8.01 -24.66
CA ALA A 242 20.45 -9.18 -23.79
C ALA A 242 21.43 -9.69 -22.63
N GLU A 243 22.71 -10.10 -22.81
CA GLU A 243 23.81 -10.34 -21.78
C GLU A 243 23.55 -9.97 -20.32
N GLY A 244 23.44 -8.70 -19.95
CA GLY A 244 23.22 -8.23 -18.57
C GLY A 244 21.96 -8.79 -17.89
N ILE A 245 21.17 -9.65 -18.52
CA ILE A 245 20.28 -10.53 -17.79
C ILE A 245 21.09 -11.68 -17.11
N MET A 246 22.44 -11.73 -17.20
CA MET A 246 23.37 -12.16 -16.13
C MET A 246 23.09 -11.31 -14.90
N PHE A 247 23.17 -9.99 -15.04
CA PHE A 247 22.80 -9.04 -14.00
C PHE A 247 21.31 -8.96 -13.74
N TYR A 248 20.51 -9.74 -14.46
CA TYR A 248 19.20 -10.19 -14.04
C TYR A 248 19.01 -11.74 -13.97
N LEU A 249 20.05 -12.54 -13.66
CA LEU A 249 20.04 -13.73 -12.77
C LEU A 249 21.35 -14.56 -12.75
N LYS A 250 22.45 -13.97 -12.30
CA LYS A 250 23.75 -14.64 -12.07
C LYS A 250 24.08 -14.90 -10.57
N PRO A 251 24.87 -15.95 -10.29
CA PRO A 251 25.68 -16.32 -9.11
C PRO A 251 26.72 -15.50 -8.29
N ASP A 252 26.78 -15.53 -6.93
CA ASP A 252 28.00 -15.30 -6.09
C ASP A 252 27.93 -15.93 -4.67
N ILE A 253 29.06 -16.25 -4.01
CA ILE A 253 29.21 -17.32 -2.99
C ILE A 253 28.50 -17.08 -1.64
N SER A 254 28.01 -15.87 -1.42
CA SER A 254 28.76 -15.14 -0.40
C SER A 254 27.98 -14.24 0.51
N ARG A 255 26.95 -13.55 0.02
CA ARG A 255 26.35 -12.53 0.87
C ARG A 255 25.59 -13.10 2.04
N LEU A 256 25.54 -14.44 2.14
CA LEU A 256 25.21 -15.28 3.29
C LEU A 256 25.97 -14.91 4.57
N ALA A 257 27.08 -14.19 4.42
CA ALA A 257 27.67 -13.35 5.44
C ALA A 257 26.67 -12.40 6.17
N ASP A 258 25.47 -12.13 5.65
CA ASP A 258 24.63 -11.00 6.03
C ASP A 258 23.12 -11.33 6.30
N PRO A 259 22.61 -10.69 7.36
CA PRO A 259 21.22 -10.34 7.62
C PRO A 259 20.65 -8.92 7.35
N GLN A 260 21.14 -8.15 6.39
CA GLN A 260 20.51 -6.94 5.83
C GLN A 260 19.12 -7.19 5.21
N VAL A 261 18.44 -8.26 5.58
CA VAL A 261 18.02 -9.19 4.53
C VAL A 261 16.78 -10.01 4.92
N TRP A 262 16.40 -10.11 6.20
CA TRP A 262 14.99 -10.25 6.63
C TRP A 262 14.34 -8.87 6.51
N MET A 263 14.92 -8.02 5.64
CA MET A 263 14.89 -6.58 5.65
C MET A 263 15.00 -6.07 4.22
N ASP A 264 16.09 -6.33 3.50
CA ASP A 264 16.12 -6.04 2.07
C ASP A 264 15.07 -6.85 1.31
N ALA A 265 14.92 -8.12 1.69
CA ALA A 265 13.63 -8.80 1.64
C ALA A 265 12.68 -8.16 2.61
N GLY A 266 12.50 -8.62 3.84
CA GLY A 266 11.74 -7.98 4.93
C GLY A 266 10.76 -6.90 4.57
N THR A 267 11.38 -5.79 4.19
CA THR A 267 10.92 -4.43 4.12
C THR A 267 10.64 -3.90 2.76
N GLN A 268 11.04 -4.67 1.78
CA GLN A 268 10.05 -5.00 0.82
C GLN A 268 8.71 -5.34 1.46
N ILE A 269 8.52 -6.59 1.90
CA ILE A 269 7.19 -7.21 1.99
C ILE A 269 6.05 -6.29 2.24
N PHE A 270 6.04 -5.79 3.47
CA PHE A 270 4.79 -5.44 4.03
C PHE A 270 4.61 -3.96 3.73
N PHE A 271 4.99 -3.58 2.51
CA PHE A 271 4.49 -2.45 1.80
C PHE A 271 3.48 -2.97 0.83
N SER A 272 3.90 -3.31 -0.39
CA SER A 272 2.94 -3.02 -1.44
C SER A 272 1.73 -3.88 -1.37
N TYR A 273 1.88 -5.10 -0.83
CA TYR A 273 1.33 -6.35 -1.38
C TYR A 273 0.09 -5.96 -2.07
N ALA A 274 -0.92 -5.46 -1.37
CA ALA A 274 -1.06 -5.04 0.03
C ALA A 274 -0.45 -5.82 1.29
N ILE A 275 0.57 -5.42 2.12
CA ILE A 275 0.49 -5.73 3.63
C ILE A 275 0.71 -4.57 4.59
N CYS A 276 -0.33 -4.13 5.32
CA CYS A 276 -0.51 -4.31 6.77
C CYS A 276 -1.56 -3.37 7.41
N LEU A 277 -2.08 -2.45 6.63
CA LEU A 277 -2.68 -1.21 7.08
C LEU A 277 -4.06 -1.20 7.70
N GLY A 278 -4.90 -2.16 7.39
CA GLY A 278 -6.30 -1.97 7.63
C GLY A 278 -7.05 -1.19 6.55
N CYS A 279 -6.47 -0.80 5.42
CA CYS A 279 -7.19 -0.95 4.16
C CYS A 279 -7.47 -2.44 3.78
N LEU A 280 -7.49 -3.36 4.74
CA LEU A 280 -8.23 -4.63 4.63
C LEU A 280 -9.65 -4.59 5.15
N THR A 281 -9.78 -4.42 6.47
CA THR A 281 -10.95 -4.12 7.32
C THR A 281 -12.33 -3.77 6.72
N ALA A 282 -12.51 -3.16 5.56
CA ALA A 282 -13.85 -2.76 5.16
C ALA A 282 -14.15 -2.55 3.68
N LEU A 283 -13.37 -3.15 2.79
CA LEU A 283 -13.79 -3.47 1.42
C LEU A 283 -14.91 -4.56 1.46
N GLY A 284 -15.94 -4.33 2.28
CA GLY A 284 -16.05 -5.04 3.57
C GLY A 284 -16.84 -4.30 4.65
N SER A 285 -17.47 -3.18 4.32
CA SER A 285 -18.87 -2.96 4.65
C SER A 285 -19.77 -3.59 3.56
N TYR A 286 -19.21 -4.45 2.68
CA TYR A 286 -19.74 -4.62 1.33
C TYR A 286 -19.89 -6.07 0.73
N ASN A 287 -20.21 -7.16 1.50
CA ASN A 287 -20.44 -8.57 1.00
C ASN A 287 -21.87 -9.06 0.73
N LYS A 288 -21.99 -10.07 -0.15
CA LYS A 288 -23.08 -11.07 -0.17
C LYS A 288 -22.62 -12.47 0.35
N TYR A 289 -23.30 -13.54 -0.09
CA TYR A 289 -23.12 -14.96 0.24
C TYR A 289 -22.30 -15.83 -0.78
N ASN A 290 -21.74 -15.28 -1.87
CA ASN A 290 -20.75 -16.00 -2.69
C ASN A 290 -19.49 -16.05 -1.83
N ASN A 291 -18.91 -14.88 -1.50
CA ASN A 291 -17.62 -14.63 -2.14
C ASN A 291 -16.45 -15.43 -1.63
N ASN A 292 -16.34 -16.57 -2.27
CA ASN A 292 -15.21 -17.43 -2.29
C ASN A 292 -13.94 -16.72 -2.69
N CYS A 293 -13.31 -16.10 -1.70
CA CYS A 293 -12.12 -15.39 -2.03
C CYS A 293 -10.99 -16.37 -2.30
N TYR A 294 -10.84 -17.54 -1.66
CA TYR A 294 -9.91 -18.65 -2.01
C TYR A 294 -10.18 -19.20 -3.44
N ARG A 295 -11.16 -18.68 -4.18
CA ARG A 295 -11.01 -18.56 -5.63
C ARG A 295 -10.15 -17.33 -5.83
N ASP A 296 -10.79 -16.19 -6.01
CA ASP A 296 -10.35 -14.80 -6.10
C ASP A 296 -9.15 -14.30 -5.20
N CYS A 297 -8.29 -15.16 -4.61
CA CYS A 297 -7.41 -14.85 -3.46
C CYS A 297 -5.95 -15.18 -3.68
N PHE A 298 -5.50 -16.42 -3.56
CA PHE A 298 -4.38 -16.87 -4.39
C PHE A 298 -4.75 -17.02 -5.86
N MET A 299 -5.77 -16.28 -6.30
CA MET A 299 -5.83 -15.62 -7.59
C MET A 299 -5.13 -14.24 -7.67
N LEU A 300 -5.17 -13.45 -6.60
CA LEU A 300 -4.38 -12.23 -6.41
C LEU A 300 -2.95 -12.46 -5.94
N CYS A 301 -2.79 -13.33 -4.93
CA CYS A 301 -1.56 -13.81 -4.31
C CYS A 301 -0.55 -14.16 -5.39
N PHE A 302 -0.59 -15.42 -5.79
CA PHE A 302 -0.37 -15.69 -7.15
C PHE A 302 -1.43 -14.77 -7.83
N LEU A 303 -1.26 -13.60 -8.50
CA LEU A 303 -0.37 -13.03 -9.55
C LEU A 303 0.46 -11.74 -9.24
N ASN A 304 0.52 -11.14 -8.06
CA ASN A 304 1.19 -9.83 -7.94
C ASN A 304 2.74 -9.79 -7.96
N SER A 305 3.39 -10.69 -8.68
CA SER A 305 4.67 -11.23 -8.26
C SER A 305 5.29 -12.32 -9.12
N ALA A 306 4.54 -12.86 -10.06
CA ALA A 306 3.92 -12.21 -11.19
C ALA A 306 4.36 -10.82 -11.68
N THR A 307 3.59 -9.73 -11.92
CA THR A 307 4.15 -8.63 -12.79
C THR A 307 5.53 -8.08 -12.41
N SER A 308 5.92 -8.28 -11.14
CA SER A 308 7.29 -8.59 -10.67
C SER A 308 8.25 -8.92 -11.83
N PHE A 309 7.96 -9.87 -12.74
CA PHE A 309 8.80 -10.18 -13.89
C PHE A 309 8.17 -10.05 -15.30
N VAL A 310 6.90 -9.70 -15.48
CA VAL A 310 6.45 -9.14 -16.79
C VAL A 310 6.92 -7.73 -17.01
N ALA A 311 7.38 -7.07 -15.95
CA ALA A 311 8.01 -5.78 -16.08
C ALA A 311 9.32 -5.67 -15.26
N GLY A 312 9.60 -6.67 -14.44
CA GLY A 312 10.86 -7.38 -14.54
C GLY A 312 11.09 -8.13 -15.89
N PHE A 313 10.27 -7.81 -16.93
CA PHE A 313 10.41 -7.81 -18.42
C PHE A 313 10.13 -6.39 -18.93
N ALA A 314 10.54 -5.34 -18.21
CA ALA A 314 10.40 -3.93 -18.61
C ALA A 314 11.55 -3.04 -18.08
N ILE A 315 11.84 -2.99 -16.76
CA ILE A 315 12.94 -2.20 -16.18
C ILE A 315 14.31 -2.81 -16.52
N PHE A 316 15.05 -3.45 -15.59
CA PHE A 316 16.45 -4.02 -15.56
C PHE A 316 17.28 -4.05 -16.84
N SER A 317 16.59 -4.28 -17.93
CA SER A 317 16.94 -4.32 -19.32
C SER A 317 17.28 -2.99 -19.94
N VAL A 318 16.47 -1.91 -19.90
CA VAL A 318 16.71 -0.63 -20.62
C VAL A 318 17.89 0.18 -20.04
N LEU A 319 19.00 -0.49 -19.80
CA LEU A 319 19.67 -0.47 -18.51
C LEU A 319 21.02 -1.17 -18.43
N GLY A 320 21.02 -2.42 -18.87
CA GLY A 320 22.10 -2.84 -19.74
C GLY A 320 21.92 -2.28 -21.13
N PHE A 321 21.43 -1.05 -21.22
CA PHE A 321 21.44 -0.21 -22.40
C PHE A 321 21.72 1.24 -21.95
N MET A 322 21.32 1.62 -20.73
CA MET A 322 22.01 2.65 -19.94
C MET A 322 23.53 2.48 -19.97
N ALA A 323 23.99 1.30 -19.56
CA ALA A 323 25.41 0.98 -19.55
C ALA A 323 25.90 0.47 -20.92
N GLN A 324 25.30 0.88 -22.05
CA GLN A 324 25.82 0.61 -23.42
C GLN A 324 26.55 1.72 -24.13
N GLU A 325 26.04 2.94 -24.18
CA GLU A 325 26.64 3.91 -25.13
C GLU A 325 27.40 5.02 -24.42
N GLN A 326 28.10 4.74 -23.32
CA GLN A 326 28.64 5.70 -22.33
C GLN A 326 29.80 5.19 -21.42
N GLY A 327 30.68 4.30 -21.87
CA GLY A 327 31.96 3.91 -21.22
C GLY A 327 32.02 3.50 -19.73
N VAL A 328 30.92 3.41 -18.99
CA VAL A 328 30.88 3.28 -17.54
C VAL A 328 30.34 1.97 -17.05
N LEU A 329 30.58 1.76 -15.77
CA LEU A 329 30.25 0.54 -15.11
C LEU A 329 28.84 0.60 -14.49
N ILE A 330 28.85 0.29 -13.21
CA ILE A 330 28.54 -1.06 -12.76
C ILE A 330 29.09 -1.04 -11.34
N SER A 331 28.19 -1.04 -10.36
CA SER A 331 28.34 -0.39 -9.05
C SER A 331 28.40 1.15 -9.13
N GLU A 332 27.78 1.74 -10.17
CA GLU A 332 27.85 3.20 -10.44
C GLU A 332 26.53 3.86 -10.86
N VAL A 333 25.68 3.16 -11.59
CA VAL A 333 24.74 3.85 -12.49
C VAL A 333 23.47 4.43 -11.81
N ALA A 334 23.36 4.46 -10.47
CA ALA A 334 22.14 4.01 -9.82
C ALA A 334 21.88 4.32 -8.32
N GLU A 335 21.26 5.44 -8.00
CA GLU A 335 21.07 5.88 -6.60
C GLU A 335 19.88 5.21 -5.86
N SER A 336 19.41 5.69 -4.70
CA SER A 336 18.24 5.10 -4.01
C SER A 336 16.97 5.98 -4.00
N GLY A 337 15.79 5.38 -3.87
CA GLY A 337 14.67 5.88 -3.05
C GLY A 337 13.32 6.16 -3.70
N PRO A 338 12.80 7.37 -3.45
CA PRO A 338 13.31 8.50 -4.21
C PRO A 338 13.59 7.98 -5.58
N GLY A 339 14.78 7.50 -5.90
CA GLY A 339 14.79 6.22 -6.58
C GLY A 339 14.16 6.15 -7.95
N LEU A 340 12.90 5.66 -8.20
CA LEU A 340 12.40 4.75 -9.32
C LEU A 340 11.17 4.99 -10.33
N ALA A 341 11.29 5.87 -11.35
CA ALA A 341 10.72 6.13 -12.72
C ALA A 341 11.45 7.05 -13.88
N PHE A 342 12.57 7.91 -13.96
CA PHE A 342 13.27 9.12 -13.27
C PHE A 342 14.82 9.47 -13.36
N THR A 343 15.69 9.18 -12.38
CA THR A 343 17.17 9.33 -12.47
C THR A 343 17.80 8.81 -13.77
N ALA A 344 18.24 7.57 -13.65
CA ALA A 344 18.95 6.61 -14.39
C ALA A 344 18.58 6.04 -15.73
N TYR A 345 17.32 5.66 -16.08
CA TYR A 345 14.77 6.64 -17.18
C TYR A 345 14.55 7.73 -18.30
N PRO A 346 14.41 9.02 -17.98
CA PRO A 346 15.33 10.03 -18.48
C PRO A 346 16.47 9.66 -19.46
N LYS A 347 17.78 9.97 -19.32
CA LYS A 347 18.80 9.98 -20.44
C LYS A 347 18.71 8.91 -21.55
N ALA A 348 18.11 7.77 -21.26
CA ALA A 348 17.59 6.84 -22.21
C ALA A 348 16.83 7.58 -23.28
N VAL A 349 15.72 8.20 -22.95
CA VAL A 349 14.68 8.47 -23.93
C VAL A 349 15.05 9.46 -25.04
N THR A 350 16.30 9.94 -25.14
CA THR A 350 16.70 11.13 -25.90
C THR A 350 17.04 10.93 -27.38
N MET A 351 17.78 11.86 -28.00
CA MET A 351 17.96 12.07 -29.45
C MET A 351 16.82 11.55 -30.35
N MET A 352 17.03 10.41 -31.01
CA MET A 352 16.18 9.81 -32.06
C MET A 352 15.89 10.70 -33.28
N PRO A 353 16.47 10.40 -34.46
CA PRO A 353 16.04 11.01 -35.72
C PRO A 353 14.57 10.66 -36.04
N VAL A 354 13.77 11.69 -36.30
CA VAL A 354 12.29 11.69 -36.21
C VAL A 354 11.81 11.49 -34.76
N SER A 355 10.93 12.38 -34.28
CA SER A 355 10.56 12.48 -32.87
C SER A 355 9.07 12.82 -32.63
N GLN A 356 8.76 13.12 -31.35
CA GLN A 356 7.46 13.24 -30.68
C GLN A 356 6.75 11.90 -30.42
N LEU A 357 6.09 11.80 -29.26
CA LEU A 357 5.23 10.69 -28.83
C LEU A 357 5.98 9.42 -28.42
N TRP A 358 7.17 9.25 -28.93
CA TRP A 358 8.17 8.34 -28.38
C TRP A 358 9.23 9.24 -27.72
N SER A 359 8.83 10.16 -26.82
CA SER A 359 7.76 10.01 -25.80
C SER A 359 6.50 10.91 -25.87
N CYS A 360 5.39 10.42 -25.27
CA CYS A 360 4.11 11.11 -25.05
C CYS A 360 3.57 11.09 -23.59
N LEU A 361 2.44 10.52 -23.14
CA LEU A 361 1.52 9.38 -23.40
C LEU A 361 1.94 7.91 -23.15
N PHE A 362 3.14 7.35 -23.12
CA PHE A 362 4.50 7.82 -23.34
C PHE A 362 5.05 8.53 -22.16
N PHE A 363 4.72 8.00 -20.97
CA PHE A 363 4.74 8.64 -19.67
C PHE A 363 3.36 9.01 -19.10
N LEU A 364 2.27 8.68 -19.82
CA LEU A 364 0.93 8.54 -19.25
C LEU A 364 0.80 7.11 -18.76
N MET A 365 1.46 6.85 -17.66
CA MET A 365 0.88 5.95 -16.70
C MET A 365 0.25 6.83 -15.62
N LEU A 366 -0.14 6.26 -14.49
CA LEU A 366 0.01 6.91 -13.18
C LEU A 366 -0.90 8.06 -12.81
N ILE A 367 -1.57 8.69 -13.77
CA ILE A 367 -2.91 9.23 -13.53
C ILE A 367 -3.74 8.00 -13.14
N PHE A 368 -4.35 7.34 -14.11
CA PHE A 368 -4.94 6.02 -13.89
C PHE A 368 -3.79 5.00 -13.71
N LEU A 369 -3.69 4.42 -12.52
CA LEU A 369 -2.39 4.34 -11.84
C LEU A 369 -2.46 4.90 -10.42
N GLY A 370 -1.55 5.80 -10.04
CA GLY A 370 -1.45 6.29 -8.67
C GLY A 370 -2.28 7.54 -8.30
N LEU A 371 -2.98 8.18 -9.25
CA LEU A 371 -3.95 9.27 -9.06
C LEU A 371 -5.39 8.94 -8.62
N ASP A 372 -5.90 7.74 -8.45
CA ASP A 372 -5.44 6.41 -8.86
C ASP A 372 -5.26 5.52 -7.61
N SER A 373 -4.01 5.29 -7.16
CA SER A 373 -3.65 4.89 -5.79
C SER A 373 -4.09 5.91 -4.75
N GLN A 374 -4.12 7.19 -5.11
CA GLN A 374 -4.87 8.23 -4.41
C GLN A 374 -6.36 7.97 -4.37
N PHE A 375 -6.93 7.32 -5.39
CA PHE A 375 -8.37 7.17 -5.51
C PHE A 375 -8.82 5.96 -4.75
N VAL A 376 -8.31 4.79 -5.07
CA VAL A 376 -8.33 3.67 -4.13
C VAL A 376 -7.39 4.10 -2.95
N CYS A 377 -7.42 5.35 -2.42
CA CYS A 377 -7.15 5.84 -1.05
C CYS A 377 -8.00 7.09 -0.59
N VAL A 378 -8.71 7.75 -1.52
CA VAL A 378 -9.57 8.95 -1.37
C VAL A 378 -10.59 8.94 -0.23
N GLU A 379 -11.43 7.92 -0.11
CA GLU A 379 -12.33 7.66 1.03
C GLU A 379 -11.71 6.77 2.17
N SER A 380 -10.38 6.71 2.38
CA SER A 380 -9.70 5.77 3.30
C SER A 380 -10.12 5.88 4.78
N LEU A 381 -9.56 6.80 5.58
CA LEU A 381 -10.04 7.23 6.91
C LEU A 381 -11.57 7.55 6.98
N VAL A 382 -12.30 7.44 5.88
CA VAL A 382 -13.60 8.09 5.68
C VAL A 382 -14.77 7.23 6.11
N THR A 383 -15.00 6.04 5.54
CA THR A 383 -15.97 5.11 6.17
C THR A 383 -15.46 4.68 7.57
N ALA A 384 -14.27 5.11 8.00
CA ALA A 384 -13.82 4.98 9.38
C ALA A 384 -14.54 5.96 10.27
N ILE A 385 -14.18 7.25 10.20
CA ILE A 385 -14.76 8.29 11.08
C ILE A 385 -16.29 8.30 11.04
N VAL A 386 -16.87 7.78 9.96
CA VAL A 386 -18.29 7.57 9.67
C VAL A 386 -19.20 7.01 10.78
N ASP A 387 -18.78 6.35 11.88
CA ASP A 387 -19.77 6.02 12.94
C ASP A 387 -19.33 5.78 14.41
N MET A 388 -20.24 6.08 15.36
CA MET A 388 -20.22 5.68 16.79
C MET A 388 -21.62 5.25 17.37
N TYR A 389 -22.73 5.38 16.61
CA TYR A 389 -24.14 4.89 16.68
C TYR A 389 -24.91 5.46 15.44
N PRO A 390 -25.79 4.81 14.60
CA PRO A 390 -26.06 5.09 13.12
C PRO A 390 -27.17 6.08 12.54
N GLU A 391 -26.85 7.29 11.97
CA GLU A 391 -27.72 8.29 11.23
C GLU A 391 -27.04 9.62 10.66
N VAL A 392 -25.92 10.11 11.20
CA VAL A 392 -25.10 11.34 10.92
C VAL A 392 -24.42 11.23 9.60
N LEU A 393 -23.25 10.55 9.56
CA LEU A 393 -22.27 10.44 8.48
C LEU A 393 -22.86 9.50 7.43
N GLN A 394 -24.10 9.84 7.07
CA GLN A 394 -25.06 9.02 6.40
C GLN A 394 -25.95 9.74 5.35
N ARG A 395 -26.33 11.01 5.49
CA ARG A 395 -27.39 11.64 4.65
C ARG A 395 -26.97 12.39 3.37
N LYS A 396 -27.59 12.06 2.23
CA LYS A 396 -27.41 12.55 0.83
C LYS A 396 -26.62 13.85 0.65
N GLY A 397 -25.66 13.82 -0.28
CA GLY A 397 -24.92 15.02 -0.73
C GLY A 397 -23.71 15.35 0.13
N ARG A 398 -23.65 14.75 1.32
CA ARG A 398 -22.50 14.76 2.19
C ARG A 398 -21.64 13.51 2.03
N ARG A 399 -21.89 12.64 1.02
CA ARG A 399 -20.82 11.75 0.49
C ARG A 399 -19.70 12.72 0.09
N GLU A 400 -20.15 13.77 -0.58
CA GLU A 400 -19.35 14.72 -1.29
C GLU A 400 -18.95 15.99 -0.49
N LEU A 401 -18.83 16.00 0.86
CA LEU A 401 -18.67 17.29 1.62
C LEU A 401 -17.48 17.48 2.60
N LEU A 402 -16.81 16.44 3.06
CA LEU A 402 -15.53 16.55 3.74
C LEU A 402 -14.45 15.99 2.76
N ILE A 403 -14.43 16.17 1.41
CA ILE A 403 -15.43 16.69 0.39
C ILE A 403 -15.58 18.21 0.11
N LEU A 404 -14.96 19.14 0.84
CA LEU A 404 -14.99 20.56 0.42
C LEU A 404 -13.88 21.43 1.00
N ALA A 405 -13.57 21.26 2.29
CA ALA A 405 -12.85 22.27 3.07
C ALA A 405 -11.40 22.54 2.64
N ILE A 406 -10.85 21.84 1.63
CA ILE A 406 -9.48 21.97 1.13
C ILE A 406 -9.10 23.45 0.92
N ALA A 407 -9.92 24.21 0.18
CA ALA A 407 -9.66 25.60 -0.18
C ALA A 407 -10.14 26.62 0.88
N VAL A 408 -10.38 26.18 2.11
CA VAL A 408 -10.97 26.98 3.20
C VAL A 408 -10.29 26.72 4.56
N ILE A 409 -9.86 25.49 4.82
CA ILE A 409 -9.35 25.03 6.13
C ILE A 409 -8.13 24.10 6.01
N CYS A 410 -7.95 23.33 4.90
CA CYS A 410 -7.13 22.12 5.02
C CYS A 410 -6.25 21.57 3.87
N TYR A 411 -6.28 21.98 2.60
CA TYR A 411 -5.19 21.68 1.62
C TYR A 411 -3.88 22.41 2.01
N LEU A 412 -3.54 22.53 3.29
CA LEU A 412 -3.05 23.81 3.84
C LEU A 412 -1.84 23.80 4.77
N LEU A 413 -1.73 22.90 5.74
CA LEU A 413 -0.49 22.69 6.50
C LEU A 413 0.12 21.28 6.36
N GLY A 414 -0.11 20.48 5.30
CA GLY A 414 -0.98 20.59 4.10
C GLY A 414 -0.52 21.51 2.97
N LEU A 415 0.35 22.48 3.29
CA LEU A 415 1.27 23.18 2.43
C LEU A 415 2.61 23.35 3.17
N MET A 416 2.95 22.42 4.08
CA MET A 416 4.31 22.26 4.65
C MET A 416 5.18 21.36 3.74
N LEU A 417 4.60 20.93 2.61
CA LEU A 417 5.34 20.71 1.38
C LEU A 417 5.13 21.83 0.40
N VAL A 418 4.53 23.00 0.77
CA VAL A 418 4.17 24.07 -0.18
C VAL A 418 4.52 25.59 0.08
N THR A 419 5.83 25.96 -0.11
CA THR A 419 6.57 27.26 -0.29
C THR A 419 7.87 27.11 -1.23
N GLU A 420 9.19 27.14 -0.85
CA GLU A 420 10.38 26.74 -1.71
C GLU A 420 10.85 25.29 -1.53
N GLY A 421 10.67 24.62 -0.39
CA GLY A 421 10.47 23.17 -0.38
C GLY A 421 10.33 22.30 0.88
N GLY A 422 9.34 21.41 0.99
CA GLY A 422 9.23 20.45 2.10
C GLY A 422 10.10 19.18 2.04
N MET A 423 10.72 18.80 0.93
CA MET A 423 11.35 17.49 0.67
C MET A 423 12.61 17.22 1.45
N TYR A 424 12.90 17.94 2.49
CA TYR A 424 14.04 17.61 3.34
C TYR A 424 13.58 17.54 4.74
N VAL A 425 12.44 18.13 5.04
CA VAL A 425 11.41 17.26 5.56
C VAL A 425 10.93 16.18 4.54
N PHE A 426 11.62 15.73 3.48
CA PHE A 426 11.68 14.35 2.93
C PHE A 426 13.02 13.71 3.45
N GLN A 427 13.49 14.16 4.64
CA GLN A 427 14.56 13.88 5.69
C GLN A 427 14.53 12.88 6.95
N LEU A 428 13.41 12.23 7.36
CA LEU A 428 12.87 11.98 8.72
C LEU A 428 11.44 11.35 8.97
N PHE A 429 10.39 11.34 8.13
CA PHE A 429 8.95 11.01 8.44
C PHE A 429 8.47 9.81 7.60
N ASP A 430 9.02 9.60 6.41
CA ASP A 430 8.77 8.50 5.50
C ASP A 430 10.02 7.57 5.36
N TYR A 431 11.16 7.58 6.08
CA TYR A 431 11.47 8.19 7.35
C TYR A 431 10.58 7.61 8.46
N TYR A 432 10.27 8.34 9.52
CA TYR A 432 9.80 7.76 10.78
C TYR A 432 8.38 8.13 11.27
N SER A 433 7.34 7.78 10.51
CA SER A 433 5.92 7.88 10.92
C SER A 433 5.11 6.58 11.07
N ALA A 434 4.86 5.78 10.03
CA ALA A 434 5.75 4.65 9.84
C ALA A 434 5.65 3.80 8.58
N SER A 435 6.56 2.83 8.51
CA SER A 435 7.59 2.79 7.49
C SER A 435 7.90 1.39 6.93
N GLY A 436 9.09 0.80 7.23
CA GLY A 436 9.50 -0.63 7.19
C GLY A 436 9.53 -1.63 8.47
N THR A 437 10.29 -1.45 9.56
CA THR A 437 10.01 -1.86 10.99
C THR A 437 8.53 -1.75 11.57
N CYS A 438 8.18 -0.94 12.61
CA CYS A 438 6.96 -0.87 13.52
C CYS A 438 6.10 -2.10 13.80
N LEU A 439 5.91 -3.09 12.92
CA LEU A 439 4.76 -3.98 12.90
C LEU A 439 4.96 -5.46 13.20
N LEU A 440 5.86 -5.91 14.04
CA LEU A 440 6.92 -5.24 14.73
C LEU A 440 6.87 -5.70 16.18
N PHE A 441 7.31 -4.87 17.15
CA PHE A 441 7.30 -5.29 18.56
C PHE A 441 5.91 -5.77 18.90
N LEU A 442 4.96 -4.97 18.34
CA LEU A 442 3.58 -5.25 18.03
C LEU A 442 3.30 -6.72 18.27
N THR A 443 3.83 -7.58 17.43
CA THR A 443 3.09 -8.78 17.08
C THR A 443 3.76 -10.07 17.49
N ILE A 444 5.01 -10.04 17.97
CA ILE A 444 5.46 -11.09 18.92
C ILE A 444 4.48 -11.20 20.08
N PHE A 445 3.87 -10.09 20.47
CA PHE A 445 3.02 -10.00 21.64
C PHE A 445 1.60 -9.49 21.33
N GLU A 446 1.27 -9.21 20.07
CA GLU A 446 -0.05 -8.74 19.60
C GLU A 446 -0.88 -9.83 18.99
N VAL A 447 -0.41 -10.56 17.95
CA VAL A 447 -1.28 -11.46 17.14
C VAL A 447 -1.90 -12.60 17.93
N ILE A 448 -1.57 -12.65 19.22
CA ILE A 448 -2.29 -13.29 20.31
C ILE A 448 -3.73 -12.79 20.39
N CYS A 449 -4.10 -11.64 19.82
CA CYS A 449 -4.83 -11.57 18.54
C CYS A 449 -5.81 -12.68 18.25
N VAL A 450 -5.67 -13.24 17.06
CA VAL A 450 -6.36 -14.44 16.62
C VAL A 450 -5.36 -15.58 16.49
N GLY A 451 -4.85 -16.10 17.59
CA GLY A 451 -4.82 -15.51 18.92
C GLY A 451 -4.11 -16.31 20.03
N TRP A 452 -4.75 -16.42 21.20
CA TRP A 452 -4.54 -17.56 22.13
C TRP A 452 -5.83 -17.87 22.90
N VAL A 453 -6.89 -18.05 22.13
CA VAL A 453 -8.26 -18.46 22.46
C VAL A 453 -9.22 -17.28 22.58
N TYR A 454 -9.07 -16.16 21.84
CA TYR A 454 -8.44 -15.96 20.54
C TYR A 454 -8.70 -17.17 19.67
N GLY A 455 -7.81 -17.45 18.74
CA GLY A 455 -7.64 -18.79 18.24
C GLY A 455 -8.82 -19.58 17.69
N ALA A 456 -8.51 -20.14 16.54
CA ALA A 456 -8.64 -21.56 16.30
C ALA A 456 -10.04 -22.10 16.13
N ASP A 457 -10.01 -23.33 15.63
CA ASP A 457 -11.04 -24.33 15.72
C ASP A 457 -12.49 -23.77 15.79
N ARG A 458 -13.11 -23.46 16.94
CA ARG A 458 -14.47 -22.85 16.87
C ARG A 458 -14.41 -21.32 16.59
N PHE A 459 -13.96 -20.92 15.41
CA PHE A 459 -14.52 -19.76 14.68
C PHE A 459 -14.07 -19.74 13.21
N TYR A 460 -12.89 -20.28 12.98
CA TYR A 460 -12.72 -21.37 12.03
C TYR A 460 -14.03 -22.18 11.75
N ASP A 461 -14.94 -22.37 12.73
CA ASP A 461 -16.32 -22.88 12.60
C ASP A 461 -17.42 -21.93 12.00
N ASN A 462 -17.30 -20.60 11.85
CA ASN A 462 -18.48 -19.63 11.87
C ASN A 462 -18.75 -18.47 10.59
N ILE A 463 -17.93 -19.29 9.78
CA ILE A 463 -18.16 -20.26 8.66
C ILE A 463 -18.21 -21.75 9.04
N GLU A 464 -19.35 -22.42 9.12
CA GLU A 464 -20.73 -21.99 9.05
C GLU A 464 -21.35 -22.33 7.69
N ASP A 465 -21.07 -21.47 6.70
CA ASP A 465 -22.21 -20.69 6.19
C ASP A 465 -22.17 -20.29 4.71
N MET A 466 -21.08 -20.52 3.96
CA MET A 466 -20.90 -19.71 2.74
C MET A 466 -19.90 -20.15 1.67
N ILE A 467 -19.16 -21.26 1.81
CA ILE A 467 -18.08 -21.62 0.86
C ILE A 467 -18.44 -22.74 -0.11
N GLY A 468 -19.03 -23.84 0.35
CA GLY A 468 -18.79 -24.44 1.66
C GLY A 468 -18.41 -25.90 1.48
N TYR A 469 -17.13 -26.17 1.74
CA TYR A 469 -16.50 -27.47 1.80
C TYR A 469 -15.15 -27.21 2.47
N ARG A 470 -15.11 -27.42 3.79
CA ARG A 470 -14.27 -26.57 4.66
C ARG A 470 -12.76 -26.78 4.42
N PRO A 471 -11.94 -25.72 4.35
CA PRO A 471 -10.78 -25.74 3.46
C PRO A 471 -9.56 -26.64 3.82
N TRP A 472 -8.56 -26.71 2.91
CA TRP A 472 -7.56 -27.81 2.82
C TRP A 472 -7.12 -28.37 4.18
N PRO A 473 -7.50 -29.62 4.53
CA PRO A 473 -6.81 -30.43 5.55
C PRO A 473 -5.29 -30.60 5.41
N LEU A 474 -4.59 -29.86 4.52
CA LEU A 474 -3.14 -29.56 4.61
C LEU A 474 -2.72 -29.13 6.01
N ILE A 475 -3.67 -28.65 6.86
CA ILE A 475 -3.80 -26.24 9.03
C ILE A 475 -3.61 -26.45 10.63
N LYS A 476 -2.47 -26.97 11.09
CA LYS A 476 -2.10 -27.35 12.47
C LYS A 476 -0.58 -27.18 12.64
N MET A 477 -0.07 -26.09 12.07
CA MET A 477 1.17 -25.81 11.31
C MET A 477 1.27 -24.30 10.97
N CYS A 478 0.42 -23.80 10.09
CA CYS A 478 0.73 -22.60 9.32
C CYS A 478 0.14 -21.26 9.73
N TRP A 479 -0.88 -21.08 10.55
CA TRP A 479 -1.98 -21.92 10.99
C TRP A 479 -1.63 -23.03 12.02
N GLN A 480 -0.90 -22.80 13.13
CA GLN A 480 -0.54 -23.78 14.19
C GLN A 480 0.93 -24.26 14.29
N VAL A 481 1.91 -23.38 14.21
CA VAL A 481 3.06 -23.16 15.12
C VAL A 481 3.88 -21.99 14.55
N VAL A 482 3.67 -21.63 13.26
CA VAL A 482 4.35 -20.66 12.32
C VAL A 482 5.41 -19.70 12.83
N THR A 483 5.35 -19.22 14.06
CA THR A 483 6.08 -18.04 14.46
C THR A 483 6.69 -18.04 15.89
N PRO A 484 7.54 -18.93 16.52
CA PRO A 484 8.07 -20.31 16.44
C PRO A 484 8.37 -21.19 15.23
N GLY A 485 9.11 -20.72 14.25
CA GLY A 485 8.83 -19.45 13.64
C GLY A 485 9.41 -18.12 14.16
N VAL A 486 9.01 -17.03 13.49
CA VAL A 486 9.61 -15.69 13.51
C VAL A 486 9.60 -14.96 14.84
N CYS A 487 8.75 -15.32 15.80
CA CYS A 487 8.60 -14.53 17.01
C CYS A 487 9.47 -14.95 18.17
N LEU A 488 10.63 -15.52 17.84
CA LEU A 488 11.89 -15.55 18.68
C LEU A 488 14.64 -14.66 17.83
N ALA A 489 15.07 -14.11 16.62
CA ALA A 489 16.04 -13.04 16.44
C ALA A 489 15.68 -11.98 15.34
N THR A 490 14.41 -11.78 14.92
CA THR A 490 14.06 -10.79 13.86
C THR A 490 13.94 -9.39 14.41
N PHE A 491 12.75 -8.80 14.60
CA PHE A 491 12.58 -7.47 15.19
C PHE A 491 13.55 -7.23 16.34
N LEU A 492 13.59 -8.13 17.35
CA LEU A 492 14.30 -7.82 18.63
C LEU A 492 15.73 -7.49 18.32
N PHE A 493 16.23 -8.37 17.49
CA PHE A 493 17.60 -8.60 17.22
C PHE A 493 17.95 -7.88 15.89
N SER A 494 16.97 -7.07 15.43
CA SER A 494 16.99 -5.86 14.63
C SER A 494 16.83 -4.56 15.49
N LEU A 495 16.57 -4.63 16.80
CA LEU A 495 16.82 -3.52 17.76
C LEU A 495 18.33 -3.45 18.12
N ILE A 496 19.18 -3.73 17.13
CA ILE A 496 20.62 -4.04 17.30
C ILE A 496 21.44 -3.17 16.33
N LYS A 497 21.96 -3.75 15.24
CA LYS A 497 22.72 -3.11 14.14
C LYS A 497 21.86 -2.23 13.22
N TYR A 498 21.04 -1.40 13.84
CA TYR A 498 20.14 -0.52 13.15
C TYR A 498 20.92 0.60 12.43
N THR A 499 20.27 1.41 11.60
CA THR A 499 20.82 2.70 11.18
C THR A 499 19.79 3.76 10.80
N PRO A 500 20.07 5.03 11.12
CA PRO A 500 19.24 6.21 10.93
C PRO A 500 18.51 6.29 9.59
N LEU A 501 19.00 6.73 8.43
CA LEU A 501 19.73 7.97 8.16
C LEU A 501 20.26 8.34 6.72
N THR A 502 20.13 7.58 5.59
CA THR A 502 20.85 7.93 4.31
C THR A 502 20.12 8.13 2.92
N TYR A 503 20.73 8.92 2.00
CA TYR A 503 20.28 9.71 0.80
C TYR A 503 21.46 10.49 0.21
N ASN A 504 22.14 10.02 -0.85
CA ASN A 504 23.46 10.46 -1.37
C ASN A 504 24.24 11.53 -0.55
N ASN A 505 24.36 11.20 0.72
CA ASN A 505 25.59 10.77 1.32
C ASN A 505 26.69 11.79 1.63
N TRP A 506 26.54 13.09 1.35
CA TRP A 506 27.54 14.09 1.77
C TRP A 506 27.60 14.32 3.31
N TYR A 507 26.68 13.78 4.12
CA TYR A 507 25.72 14.72 4.70
C TYR A 507 25.21 14.28 6.10
N VAL A 508 25.85 14.65 7.23
CA VAL A 508 25.64 14.11 8.63
C VAL A 508 24.70 15.01 9.51
N TYR A 509 24.12 14.57 10.66
CA TYR A 509 22.93 15.22 11.31
C TYR A 509 22.76 15.23 12.91
N PRO A 510 21.88 16.06 13.56
CA PRO A 510 21.67 16.28 15.03
C PRO A 510 20.22 16.16 15.60
N LEU A 511 20.13 16.03 16.93
CA LEU A 511 19.06 15.45 17.76
C LEU A 511 17.52 15.67 17.60
N TRP A 512 16.95 16.54 16.75
CA TRP A 512 15.51 16.89 16.91
C TRP A 512 14.51 16.33 15.90
N GLY A 513 14.86 16.23 14.62
CA GLY A 513 14.06 15.48 13.65
C GLY A 513 13.89 14.04 14.16
N TYR A 514 15.01 13.37 14.47
CA TYR A 514 15.10 12.20 15.32
C TYR A 514 14.78 12.46 16.82
N ALA A 515 13.75 13.24 17.06
CA ALA A 515 12.88 13.17 18.23
C ALA A 515 11.41 13.32 17.79
N LEU A 516 11.13 14.09 16.73
CA LEU A 516 9.86 14.13 15.98
C LEU A 516 9.42 12.73 15.48
N GLY A 517 10.28 11.70 15.58
CA GLY A 517 9.88 10.29 15.53
C GLY A 517 10.29 9.35 16.70
N TRP A 518 10.81 9.76 17.88
CA TRP A 518 10.77 8.87 19.09
C TRP A 518 9.37 9.32 19.64
N LEU A 519 8.38 9.40 18.71
CA LEU A 519 7.17 10.25 18.64
C LEU A 519 6.15 9.92 17.51
N MET A 520 6.34 10.16 16.20
CA MET A 520 5.27 9.95 15.17
C MET A 520 4.93 8.46 14.95
N ALA A 521 5.89 7.69 14.44
CA ALA A 521 6.37 6.50 15.11
C ALA A 521 5.56 5.98 16.32
N LEU A 522 5.79 6.63 17.44
CA LEU A 522 5.26 6.30 18.75
C LEU A 522 3.78 6.66 18.88
N SER A 523 3.25 7.59 18.09
CA SER A 523 1.95 8.24 18.27
C SER A 523 0.81 7.24 18.19
N SER A 524 1.09 6.13 17.55
CA SER A 524 0.28 5.02 17.08
C SER A 524 0.75 3.68 17.59
N MET A 525 2.08 3.48 17.74
CA MET A 525 2.66 2.47 18.65
C MET A 525 1.81 2.49 19.90
N ILE A 526 1.64 3.71 20.43
CA ILE A 526 1.12 3.99 21.75
C ILE A 526 -0.40 4.11 21.75
N CYS A 527 -1.05 4.28 20.60
CA CYS A 527 -2.51 4.23 20.54
C CYS A 527 -3.05 2.89 21.00
N ILE A 528 -2.32 1.81 20.75
CA ILE A 528 -2.60 0.50 21.35
C ILE A 528 -2.49 0.57 22.87
N PRO A 529 -1.31 0.64 23.53
CA PRO A 529 -1.16 0.63 24.98
C PRO A 529 -2.02 1.68 25.70
N LEU A 530 -2.30 2.82 25.08
CA LEU A 530 -3.18 3.82 25.66
C LEU A 530 -4.64 3.41 25.60
N TYR A 531 -5.11 2.89 24.47
CA TYR A 531 -6.45 2.37 24.46
C TYR A 531 -6.57 1.18 25.41
N VAL A 532 -5.60 0.28 25.35
CA VAL A 532 -5.24 -0.80 26.29
C VAL A 532 -5.05 -0.39 27.75
N ILE A 533 -5.15 0.87 28.09
CA ILE A 533 -5.31 1.29 29.48
C ILE A 533 -6.70 1.93 29.66
N PHE A 534 -7.22 2.65 28.65
CA PHE A 534 -8.55 3.27 28.61
C PHE A 534 -9.77 2.35 28.89
N ILE A 535 -10.17 1.42 28.00
CA ILE A 535 -11.38 0.59 28.23
C ILE A 535 -11.19 -0.36 29.44
N LEU A 536 -9.96 -0.63 29.86
CA LEU A 536 -9.61 -1.35 31.08
C LEU A 536 -10.20 -0.65 32.29
N LEU A 537 -9.76 0.60 32.47
CA LEU A 537 -10.20 1.51 33.52
C LEU A 537 -11.70 1.83 33.38
N LYS A 538 -12.26 1.75 32.16
CA LYS A 538 -13.70 1.89 31.88
C LYS A 538 -14.55 0.70 32.33
N THR A 539 -13.98 -0.49 32.50
CA THR A 539 -14.75 -1.72 32.78
C THR A 539 -14.73 -2.07 34.26
N ARG A 540 -15.88 -1.95 34.93
CA ARG A 540 -15.97 -2.03 36.39
C ARG A 540 -15.68 -3.44 36.93
N GLY A 541 -14.45 -3.67 37.41
CA GLY A 541 -14.12 -4.91 38.14
C GLY A 541 -12.75 -4.93 38.84
N SER A 542 -12.74 -4.67 40.15
CA SER A 542 -11.56 -4.86 41.01
C SER A 542 -11.29 -6.34 41.29
N LEU A 543 -12.19 -7.01 42.02
CA LEU A 543 -12.06 -8.43 42.40
C LEU A 543 -12.91 -9.38 41.53
N LYS A 544 -14.16 -9.04 41.21
CA LYS A 544 -15.13 -10.01 40.67
C LYS A 544 -15.47 -9.91 39.18
N LYS A 545 -15.12 -8.83 38.45
CA LYS A 545 -15.50 -8.69 37.02
C LYS A 545 -14.49 -7.97 36.10
N ALA A 546 -13.18 -8.28 36.18
CA ALA A 546 -12.24 -7.98 35.07
C ALA A 546 -11.16 -9.06 34.62
N HIS A 547 -11.48 -10.00 33.68
CA HIS A 547 -10.66 -11.02 32.90
C HIS A 547 -11.37 -11.85 31.71
N SER A 548 -12.70 -12.21 31.66
CA SER A 548 -13.32 -13.17 30.67
C SER A 548 -14.65 -12.84 29.92
N CYS A 549 -15.50 -11.89 30.34
CA CYS A 549 -16.73 -11.52 29.62
C CYS A 549 -16.48 -10.83 28.27
N LEU A 550 -16.31 -11.68 27.29
CA LEU A 550 -16.11 -11.42 25.88
C LEU A 550 -17.04 -12.45 25.18
N PRO A 551 -17.40 -12.38 23.88
CA PRO A 551 -18.73 -12.84 23.43
C PRO A 551 -18.78 -14.01 22.45
N GLY A 552 -19.99 -14.57 22.33
CA GLY A 552 -20.38 -15.55 21.30
C GLY A 552 -21.00 -16.83 21.84
N ARG A 553 -20.75 -17.14 23.11
CA ARG A 553 -21.69 -17.90 23.93
C ARG A 553 -22.87 -16.94 24.05
N THR A 554 -23.85 -17.17 23.20
CA THR A 554 -25.26 -16.96 23.48
C THR A 554 -25.68 -17.80 24.70
N VAL A 555 -25.03 -17.55 25.85
CA VAL A 555 -25.70 -17.65 27.15
C VAL A 555 -26.47 -16.35 27.28
N PHE A 556 -27.62 -16.32 26.60
CA PHE A 556 -28.80 -15.76 27.24
C PHE A 556 -28.90 -16.41 28.63
N CYS A 557 -28.96 -15.60 29.68
CA CYS A 557 -29.37 -16.07 31.00
C CYS A 557 -30.90 -16.21 31.07
N ASP A 558 -31.53 -16.74 30.02
CA ASP A 558 -32.99 -16.98 29.97
C ASP A 558 -33.31 -18.33 30.58
N GLY A 559 -33.18 -18.38 31.90
CA GLY A 559 -33.57 -19.48 32.77
C GLY A 559 -34.94 -19.33 33.42
N VAL A 560 -35.82 -18.44 32.93
CA VAL A 560 -37.23 -18.34 33.36
C VAL A 560 -38.17 -18.18 32.15
N SER A 561 -38.20 -19.20 31.29
CA SER A 561 -39.25 -19.33 30.27
C SER A 561 -40.53 -19.91 30.88
N ASN A 562 -41.38 -19.05 31.43
CA ASN A 562 -42.80 -18.90 31.02
C ASN A 562 -43.68 -18.17 32.05
N ARG A 563 -44.45 -17.21 31.51
CA ARG A 563 -45.85 -16.84 31.84
C ARG A 563 -46.34 -16.83 33.30
N SER A 564 -46.63 -15.59 33.72
CA SER A 564 -47.88 -15.18 34.41
C SER A 564 -48.23 -15.78 35.77
N TRP A 565 -47.80 -15.09 36.83
CA TRP A 565 -48.66 -14.32 37.77
C TRP A 565 -47.79 -13.10 38.22
N LEU A 566 -48.26 -11.88 38.50
CA LEU A 566 -49.57 -11.36 38.88
C LEU A 566 -49.96 -10.09 38.11
N THR A 567 -51.25 -9.93 37.88
CA THR A 567 -51.92 -8.64 37.64
C THR A 567 -52.03 -7.81 38.93
N ALA A 568 -51.63 -6.53 38.90
CA ALA A 568 -52.33 -5.47 39.63
C ALA A 568 -51.88 -4.06 39.15
N SER A 569 -52.85 -3.32 38.64
CA SER A 569 -52.84 -1.94 38.16
C SER A 569 -52.08 -0.92 39.00
N LEU A 570 -51.32 -0.03 38.36
CA LEU A 570 -51.70 1.39 38.23
C LEU A 570 -50.77 2.13 37.24
N GLU A 571 -51.37 2.88 36.32
CA GLU A 571 -50.71 3.50 35.19
C GLU A 571 -50.36 4.99 35.38
N PHE A 572 -49.27 5.41 34.71
CA PHE A 572 -49.06 6.76 34.14
C PHE A 572 -48.97 7.98 35.09
N PRO A 573 -48.55 9.18 34.61
CA PRO A 573 -48.08 9.51 33.25
C PRO A 573 -46.64 10.04 33.17
N ALA A 574 -46.05 9.94 31.98
CA ALA A 574 -44.91 10.76 31.60
C ALA A 574 -45.37 12.01 30.84
N LYS A 575 -45.03 13.21 31.32
CA LYS A 575 -44.34 14.23 30.50
C LYS A 575 -43.86 15.45 31.27
N SER A 576 -42.59 15.76 31.02
CA SER A 576 -41.90 16.98 31.41
C SER A 576 -42.37 18.22 30.64
N LEU A 577 -42.48 19.33 31.38
CA LEU A 577 -42.03 20.68 31.02
C LEU A 577 -42.06 21.08 29.53
N ARG A 578 -43.08 21.88 29.17
CA ARG A 578 -42.89 23.10 28.38
C ARG A 578 -43.40 24.31 29.16
N SER A 579 -42.62 24.77 30.14
CA SER A 579 -42.61 26.18 30.56
C SER A 579 -41.41 26.44 31.49
N PHE A 580 -40.29 26.90 30.93
CA PHE A 580 -39.54 28.05 31.46
C PHE A 580 -38.45 28.50 30.47
N SER A 581 -38.87 28.94 29.29
CA SER A 581 -38.00 29.62 28.30
C SER A 581 -37.80 31.11 28.62
N SER A 582 -37.84 31.49 29.90
CA SER A 582 -38.15 32.86 30.36
C SER A 582 -37.21 33.42 31.43
N LEU A 583 -36.47 32.57 32.16
CA LEU A 583 -35.29 32.93 32.96
C LEU A 583 -34.25 31.82 32.72
N VAL A 584 -32.97 32.06 32.45
CA VAL A 584 -32.16 33.26 32.75
C VAL A 584 -31.48 33.80 31.49
N MET A 585 -32.07 34.84 30.89
CA MET A 585 -31.33 35.84 30.09
C MET A 585 -30.80 36.92 31.03
N ALA A 586 -29.75 36.60 31.80
CA ALA A 586 -29.03 37.57 32.62
C ALA A 586 -27.61 37.08 32.97
N GLY A 587 -26.60 37.95 32.84
CA GLY A 587 -25.34 37.79 33.60
C GLY A 587 -24.05 37.43 32.84
N VAL A 588 -23.81 37.96 31.63
CA VAL A 588 -22.43 38.06 31.13
C VAL A 588 -21.75 39.28 31.78
N SER A 589 -20.78 39.06 32.68
CA SER A 589 -19.71 40.05 32.97
C SER A 589 -18.65 39.54 33.96
N SER A 590 -17.42 39.27 33.49
CA SER A 590 -16.19 39.96 33.97
C SER A 590 -14.90 39.39 33.32
N SER A 591 -14.21 40.27 32.57
CA SER A 591 -12.73 40.36 32.36
C SER A 591 -11.85 39.11 32.11
N GLY A 592 -11.02 39.14 31.04
CA GLY A 592 -9.64 38.59 31.15
C GLY A 592 -8.92 37.89 29.99
N SER A 593 -8.98 38.36 28.74
CA SER A 593 -7.91 38.21 27.69
C SER A 593 -7.16 36.87 27.46
N SER A 594 -7.41 36.19 26.33
CA SER A 594 -6.41 35.96 25.23
C SER A 594 -6.96 35.01 24.15
N GLU A 595 -6.70 35.31 22.86
CA GLU A 595 -7.41 34.70 21.71
C GLU A 595 -6.51 33.80 20.84
N VAL A 596 -6.45 32.49 21.15
CA VAL A 596 -6.02 31.44 20.20
C VAL A 596 -6.84 30.14 20.38
N SER A 597 -7.32 29.86 21.60
CA SER A 597 -7.85 28.54 22.00
C SER A 597 -9.33 28.27 21.66
N THR A 598 -10.07 29.24 21.11
CA THR A 598 -11.55 29.19 21.05
C THR A 598 -12.14 28.32 19.93
N VAL A 599 -11.45 28.20 18.78
CA VAL A 599 -12.03 27.58 17.57
C VAL A 599 -12.13 26.05 17.67
N ALA A 600 -11.07 25.38 18.15
CA ALA A 600 -11.03 23.92 18.24
C ALA A 600 -12.07 23.36 19.24
N TYR A 601 -12.24 24.01 20.39
CA TYR A 601 -13.22 23.59 21.40
C TYR A 601 -14.67 23.77 20.94
N GLY A 602 -14.97 24.80 20.14
CA GLY A 602 -16.32 25.01 19.58
C GLY A 602 -16.79 23.87 18.67
N PHE A 603 -15.88 23.30 17.86
CA PHE A 603 -16.22 22.20 16.95
C PHE A 603 -16.49 20.89 17.70
N LEU A 604 -15.65 20.55 18.69
CA LEU A 604 -15.81 19.33 19.50
C LEU A 604 -17.13 19.34 20.30
N PHE A 605 -17.49 20.49 20.87
CA PHE A 605 -18.74 20.65 21.63
C PHE A 605 -19.98 20.59 20.73
N SER A 606 -19.86 21.00 19.46
CA SER A 606 -20.92 20.87 18.46
C SER A 606 -21.21 19.40 18.11
N LEU A 607 -20.17 18.59 17.91
CA LEU A 607 -20.32 17.14 17.64
C LEU A 607 -21.00 16.41 18.81
N LEU A 608 -20.55 16.67 20.04
CA LEU A 608 -21.11 16.06 21.25
C LEU A 608 -22.57 16.44 21.49
N ARG A 609 -22.95 17.71 21.27
CA ARG A 609 -24.33 18.18 21.45
C ARG A 609 -25.30 17.56 20.45
N TRP A 610 -24.83 17.19 19.28
CA TRP A 610 -25.65 16.66 18.21
C TRP A 610 -25.85 15.14 18.26
N ALA A 611 -25.02 14.43 19.03
CA ALA A 611 -25.12 12.98 19.21
C ALA A 611 -26.24 12.53 20.17
N THR A 612 -27.10 13.44 20.67
CA THR A 612 -28.04 13.16 21.77
C THR A 612 -29.54 13.23 21.46
N GLU A 613 -29.96 13.59 20.23
CA GLU A 613 -31.39 13.78 19.91
C GLU A 613 -32.08 12.56 19.26
N SER A 614 -32.58 11.61 20.07
CA SER A 614 -33.44 10.52 19.55
C SER A 614 -34.57 10.07 20.51
N LYS A 615 -35.72 10.76 20.44
CA LYS A 615 -37.04 10.19 20.82
C LYS A 615 -38.11 10.57 19.78
N ALA A 616 -39.22 9.82 19.75
CA ALA A 616 -40.31 9.98 18.79
C ALA A 616 -41.59 10.54 19.46
N PRO A 617 -42.44 11.30 18.74
CA PRO A 617 -43.77 11.70 19.19
C PRO A 617 -44.83 10.62 18.90
N VAL A 618 -45.99 10.76 19.53
CA VAL A 618 -47.20 9.93 19.38
C VAL A 618 -48.42 10.86 19.35
N GLU A 619 -49.39 10.55 18.50
CA GLU A 619 -50.72 11.21 18.43
C GLU A 619 -51.83 10.16 18.45
N VAL A 620 -53.08 10.60 18.65
CA VAL A 620 -54.26 9.74 18.89
C VAL A 620 -55.42 10.18 17.99
N ASP A 621 -56.12 9.20 17.41
CA ASP A 621 -57.32 9.41 16.57
C ASP A 621 -58.55 9.80 17.42
N PRO A 622 -59.51 10.60 16.92
CA PRO A 622 -60.73 10.96 17.64
C PRO A 622 -61.56 9.80 18.21
N ASN A 623 -61.42 8.57 17.70
CA ASN A 623 -62.05 7.36 18.27
C ASN A 623 -61.20 6.67 19.37
N GLY A 624 -60.15 7.31 19.89
CA GLY A 624 -59.37 6.85 21.04
C GLY A 624 -58.31 5.78 20.73
N GLY A 625 -58.09 5.45 19.45
CA GLY A 625 -57.08 4.48 19.02
C GLY A 625 -55.65 5.04 19.12
N MET A 626 -54.80 4.40 19.93
CA MET A 626 -53.39 4.78 20.10
C MET A 626 -52.52 4.20 18.97
N VAL A 627 -52.30 4.99 17.91
CA VAL A 627 -51.48 4.56 16.77
C VAL A 627 -50.01 4.86 17.02
N LEU A 628 -49.22 3.80 17.22
CA LEU A 628 -47.76 3.88 17.15
C LEU A 628 -47.34 4.26 15.72
N LEU A 629 -47.07 5.55 15.49
CA LEU A 629 -46.40 6.02 14.29
C LEU A 629 -45.03 5.35 14.20
N LYS A 630 -44.95 4.32 13.35
CA LYS A 630 -43.74 3.60 12.95
C LYS A 630 -42.83 4.56 12.19
N LYS A 631 -42.17 5.46 12.93
CA LYS A 631 -41.25 6.51 12.44
C LYS A 631 -40.17 5.80 11.63
N GLU A 632 -40.30 5.80 10.29
CA GLU A 632 -39.69 4.82 9.37
C GLU A 632 -38.27 4.49 9.83
N LYS A 633 -37.90 3.22 10.07
CA LYS A 633 -36.47 2.91 10.23
C LYS A 633 -35.80 3.52 9.00
N PRO A 634 -34.93 4.54 9.16
CA PRO A 634 -34.57 5.31 7.99
C PRO A 634 -33.77 4.31 7.12
N GLU A 635 -34.00 4.33 5.81
CA GLU A 635 -33.69 3.26 4.81
C GLU A 635 -32.21 2.75 4.71
N MET A 636 -31.67 2.09 5.73
CA MET A 636 -30.21 1.89 5.93
C MET A 636 -29.50 1.26 4.74
N GLU A 637 -28.21 1.54 4.53
CA GLU A 637 -27.40 0.84 3.53
C GLU A 637 -27.15 -0.61 4.03
N PRO A 638 -27.79 -1.67 3.51
CA PRO A 638 -27.71 -3.02 4.07
C PRO A 638 -26.51 -3.77 3.46
N ARG A 639 -25.35 -3.11 3.50
CA ARG A 639 -24.06 -3.58 2.97
C ARG A 639 -23.99 -3.75 1.44
N GLY A 640 -22.82 -3.44 0.89
CA GLY A 640 -22.41 -3.61 -0.53
C GLY A 640 -22.26 -5.06 -0.96
N GLN A 641 -21.97 -5.38 -2.25
CA GLN A 641 -22.38 -6.67 -2.87
C GLN A 641 -22.02 -6.88 -4.43
N TRP A 642 -20.84 -7.33 -4.95
CA TRP A 642 -20.62 -7.83 -6.37
C TRP A 642 -21.54 -9.08 -6.74
N SER A 643 -21.95 -9.46 -7.98
CA SER A 643 -23.00 -10.51 -8.35
C SER A 643 -22.62 -11.83 -9.14
N ASN A 644 -23.55 -12.53 -9.81
CA ASN A 644 -23.38 -13.83 -10.52
C ASN A 644 -22.21 -13.87 -11.55
N LYS A 645 -21.63 -15.04 -11.94
CA LYS A 645 -20.29 -15.16 -12.61
C LYS A 645 -20.10 -14.63 -14.07
N MET A 646 -20.72 -13.48 -14.41
CA MET A 646 -20.16 -12.37 -15.23
C MET A 646 -20.35 -11.02 -14.48
N GLU A 647 -19.29 -10.20 -14.35
CA GLU A 647 -18.93 -9.06 -13.42
C GLU A 647 -17.84 -9.04 -12.10
N PHE A 648 -16.89 -9.89 -11.42
CA PHE A 648 -15.49 -10.67 -11.39
C PHE A 648 -14.98 -11.90 -12.28
N MET A 649 -14.13 -11.78 -13.32
CA MET A 649 -13.54 -12.94 -14.06
C MET A 649 -12.41 -12.73 -15.12
N LEU A 650 -11.73 -11.58 -15.26
CA LEU A 650 -10.49 -11.53 -16.09
C LEU A 650 -9.30 -10.74 -15.52
N SER A 651 -9.39 -9.40 -15.34
CA SER A 651 -8.31 -8.56 -14.81
C SER A 651 -8.48 -8.05 -13.35
N VAL A 652 -8.64 -8.93 -12.34
CA VAL A 652 -8.18 -8.60 -10.95
C VAL A 652 -6.67 -8.76 -10.91
N ALA A 653 -6.17 -9.61 -11.80
CA ALA A 653 -4.99 -9.37 -12.64
C ALA A 653 -4.57 -7.90 -12.90
N GLY A 654 -5.56 -7.02 -13.07
CA GLY A 654 -5.45 -5.60 -13.38
C GLY A 654 -5.30 -4.72 -12.14
N GLU A 655 -5.40 -5.30 -10.93
CA GLU A 655 -4.57 -4.89 -9.79
C GLU A 655 -3.19 -5.54 -9.76
N ILE A 656 -2.67 -6.22 -10.76
CA ILE A 656 -1.36 -6.90 -10.63
C ILE A 656 -0.50 -6.77 -11.87
N ILE A 657 -0.49 -5.54 -12.40
CA ILE A 657 0.46 -4.97 -13.38
C ILE A 657 1.31 -3.85 -12.67
N GLY A 658 1.22 -2.48 -12.80
CA GLY A 658 1.38 -1.50 -11.64
C GLY A 658 2.40 -0.32 -11.50
N LEU A 659 2.69 0.21 -10.24
CA LEU A 659 3.87 1.05 -9.80
C LEU A 659 4.89 0.78 -8.59
N GLY A 660 4.96 -0.37 -7.88
CA GLY A 660 6.05 -1.36 -7.49
C GLY A 660 6.20 -2.96 -7.76
N ASN A 661 6.21 -3.56 -8.98
CA ASN A 661 6.32 -4.99 -9.40
C ASN A 661 7.41 -5.10 -10.44
N VAL A 662 8.19 -4.07 -10.60
CA VAL A 662 9.10 -4.07 -11.68
C VAL A 662 10.42 -3.40 -11.26
N TRP A 663 10.55 -2.63 -10.15
CA TRP A 663 10.37 -2.88 -8.71
C TRP A 663 10.46 -4.33 -8.33
N ARG A 664 9.33 -5.02 -8.20
CA ARG A 664 9.14 -6.40 -7.80
C ARG A 664 10.13 -7.31 -8.57
N PHE A 665 10.62 -8.40 -7.97
CA PHE A 665 11.45 -9.45 -8.59
C PHE A 665 12.81 -9.05 -9.24
N PRO A 666 12.95 -8.34 -10.38
CA PRO A 666 14.23 -8.12 -11.04
C PRO A 666 15.09 -6.93 -10.65
N TYR A 667 16.02 -7.16 -9.73
CA TYR A 667 17.32 -6.47 -9.63
C TYR A 667 18.48 -7.34 -9.19
N LEU A 668 18.33 -8.66 -9.02
CA LEU A 668 19.08 -9.34 -7.94
C LEU A 668 20.60 -9.43 -8.13
N CYS A 669 21.14 -9.18 -9.30
CA CYS A 669 21.49 -10.38 -10.04
C CYS A 669 22.95 -10.52 -10.47
N TYR A 670 23.84 -9.68 -9.95
CA TYR A 670 25.06 -10.21 -9.31
C TYR A 670 25.14 -9.70 -7.86
N LYS A 671 24.00 -9.59 -7.13
CA LYS A 671 23.93 -9.64 -5.65
C LYS A 671 22.79 -10.51 -4.85
N ASN A 672 22.77 -11.90 -4.86
CA ASN A 672 22.49 -13.10 -3.92
C ASN A 672 23.03 -14.55 -4.38
N GLY A 673 22.34 -15.42 -5.18
CA GLY A 673 22.84 -16.36 -6.25
C GLY A 673 21.99 -16.82 -7.54
N GLY A 674 21.71 -16.00 -8.58
CA GLY A 674 21.18 -16.21 -9.97
C GLY A 674 19.95 -17.05 -10.35
N GLY A 675 20.00 -17.88 -11.41
CA GLY A 675 18.90 -18.82 -11.73
C GLY A 675 18.51 -19.75 -10.57
N ALA A 676 19.35 -19.84 -9.51
CA ALA A 676 18.99 -20.41 -8.22
C ALA A 676 18.14 -19.45 -7.34
N PHE A 677 17.58 -18.41 -7.94
CA PHE A 677 16.34 -17.80 -7.55
C PHE A 677 15.27 -18.92 -7.63
N PHE A 678 14.98 -19.42 -8.82
CA PHE A 678 13.77 -20.20 -9.11
C PHE A 678 13.61 -21.49 -8.31
N ILE A 679 14.72 -22.14 -7.93
CA ILE A 679 14.70 -23.37 -7.15
C ILE A 679 13.94 -23.12 -5.83
N PRO A 680 14.46 -22.27 -4.94
CA PRO A 680 13.81 -21.97 -3.70
C PRO A 680 12.66 -20.97 -3.82
N TYR A 681 12.44 -20.34 -4.98
CA TYR A 681 11.13 -19.79 -5.35
C TYR A 681 10.13 -20.92 -5.20
N PHE A 682 10.24 -21.94 -6.05
CA PHE A 682 9.17 -22.90 -6.22
C PHE A 682 9.13 -24.01 -5.16
N ILE A 683 10.15 -24.14 -4.28
CA ILE A 683 10.01 -24.80 -2.94
C ILE A 683 8.78 -24.25 -2.19
N PHE A 684 8.37 -23.06 -2.57
CA PHE A 684 8.11 -22.04 -1.60
C PHE A 684 6.98 -21.09 -2.04
N LEU A 685 6.25 -21.59 -3.02
CA LEU A 685 4.74 -21.69 -3.04
C LEU A 685 3.08 -23.64 -1.45
N PHE A 686 2.60 -24.90 -1.82
CA PHE A 686 2.81 -26.22 -1.20
C PHE A 686 3.40 -26.31 0.20
N THR A 687 4.54 -25.67 0.50
CA THR A 687 5.17 -25.79 1.82
C THR A 687 4.59 -24.85 2.86
N CYS A 688 3.83 -23.85 2.47
CA CYS A 688 3.23 -22.95 3.44
C CYS A 688 2.03 -22.14 2.94
N GLY A 689 1.81 -21.99 1.64
CA GLY A 689 0.83 -21.08 1.06
C GLY A 689 -0.20 -21.68 0.10
N ILE A 690 -0.06 -22.91 -0.39
CA ILE A 690 -1.25 -23.59 -0.97
C ILE A 690 -2.39 -23.77 0.08
N PRO A 691 -2.19 -23.46 1.39
CA PRO A 691 -3.25 -23.05 2.30
C PRO A 691 -3.37 -21.55 2.64
N VAL A 692 -2.35 -20.70 2.82
CA VAL A 692 -2.44 -19.52 3.80
C VAL A 692 -3.33 -18.40 3.16
N PHE A 693 -3.38 -18.18 1.83
CA PHE A 693 -4.37 -17.26 1.20
C PHE A 693 -5.75 -17.95 0.99
N PHE A 694 -5.96 -19.07 1.68
CA PHE A 694 -7.14 -19.96 1.70
C PHE A 694 -7.41 -20.45 3.18
N LEU A 695 -6.58 -20.15 4.16
CA LEU A 695 -6.59 -20.77 5.48
C LEU A 695 -7.74 -20.30 6.40
N GLU A 696 -8.50 -19.29 6.02
CA GLU A 696 -9.22 -18.38 6.94
C GLU A 696 -10.51 -17.77 6.28
N THR A 697 -10.51 -16.84 5.29
CA THR A 697 -11.67 -16.28 4.46
C THR A 697 -12.62 -17.24 3.74
N ALA A 698 -12.80 -18.44 4.27
CA ALA A 698 -14.18 -18.80 4.52
C ALA A 698 -14.83 -17.68 5.38
N LEU A 699 -14.03 -17.05 6.26
CA LEU A 699 -14.22 -15.92 7.17
C LEU A 699 -14.63 -14.53 6.57
N GLY A 700 -14.05 -13.99 5.50
CA GLY A 700 -14.49 -12.69 4.88
C GLY A 700 -15.74 -12.84 4.06
N GLN A 701 -15.83 -14.06 3.59
CA GLN A 701 -16.93 -14.74 3.04
C GLN A 701 -17.96 -15.24 4.11
N TYR A 702 -17.77 -15.17 5.45
CA TYR A 702 -18.65 -15.76 6.51
C TYR A 702 -19.95 -14.95 6.79
N THR A 703 -20.61 -15.05 7.95
CA THR A 703 -22.05 -14.71 8.15
C THR A 703 -22.64 -13.36 7.67
N SER A 704 -21.99 -12.18 7.85
CA SER A 704 -22.73 -10.90 7.88
C SER A 704 -21.98 -9.64 7.37
N GLN A 705 -21.57 -8.71 8.24
CA GLN A 705 -20.93 -7.42 7.89
C GLN A 705 -19.93 -6.94 8.94
N GLY A 706 -18.87 -6.29 8.46
CA GLY A 706 -18.22 -5.15 9.11
C GLY A 706 -16.78 -5.49 9.42
N GLY A 707 -15.87 -5.26 8.49
CA GLY A 707 -14.72 -6.15 8.39
C GLY A 707 -13.57 -5.99 9.35
N VAL A 708 -13.63 -5.06 10.29
CA VAL A 708 -12.77 -5.18 11.45
C VAL A 708 -13.25 -6.29 12.43
N THR A 709 -14.31 -7.07 12.13
CA THR A 709 -14.97 -7.91 13.15
C THR A 709 -14.34 -9.27 13.39
N ALA A 710 -14.38 -10.13 12.37
CA ALA A 710 -15.23 -11.29 12.50
C ALA A 710 -14.76 -12.29 13.57
N TRP A 711 -13.45 -12.45 13.81
CA TRP A 711 -12.87 -13.08 15.00
C TRP A 711 -13.15 -12.23 16.26
N ARG A 712 -14.43 -12.07 16.64
CA ARG A 712 -14.87 -11.37 17.85
C ARG A 712 -15.90 -12.08 18.71
N LYS A 713 -17.14 -12.24 18.23
CA LYS A 713 -18.20 -12.90 19.02
C LYS A 713 -18.25 -14.41 18.85
N ILE A 714 -17.10 -15.09 18.81
CA ILE A 714 -17.03 -16.56 18.56
C ILE A 714 -15.89 -17.35 19.29
N CYS A 715 -14.73 -16.79 19.59
CA CYS A 715 -13.69 -17.42 20.44
C CYS A 715 -12.89 -16.35 21.22
N PRO A 716 -13.57 -15.40 21.88
CA PRO A 716 -13.16 -14.04 22.29
C PRO A 716 -11.76 -13.50 22.73
N LEU A 717 -10.74 -14.27 23.15
CA LEU A 717 -9.77 -13.80 24.16
C LEU A 717 -8.81 -12.64 23.88
N PHE A 718 -8.47 -12.11 22.71
CA PHE A 718 -7.31 -11.17 22.68
C PHE A 718 -7.27 -10.14 21.54
N GLU A 719 -7.85 -10.44 20.39
CA GLU A 719 -8.89 -9.57 19.81
C GLU A 719 -8.51 -8.22 19.11
N GLY A 720 -7.24 -7.96 18.80
CA GLY A 720 -6.75 -7.06 17.74
C GLY A 720 -5.31 -7.25 17.24
N ILE A 721 -4.99 -8.04 16.22
CA ILE A 721 -5.68 -8.23 14.97
C ILE A 721 -5.21 -7.08 14.14
N GLY A 722 -5.97 -5.99 14.09
CA GLY A 722 -5.79 -4.87 13.21
C GLY A 722 -5.94 -3.53 13.91
N TYR A 723 -4.83 -2.99 14.41
CA TYR A 723 -4.32 -3.40 15.73
C TYR A 723 -3.06 -4.30 15.64
N ALA A 724 -2.73 -4.82 14.45
CA ALA A 724 -1.66 -5.76 14.02
C ALA A 724 -1.63 -5.94 12.47
N SER A 725 -2.79 -5.68 11.87
CA SER A 725 -3.21 -5.46 10.49
C SER A 725 -4.07 -4.18 10.37
N GLN A 726 -3.95 -3.25 11.34
CA GLN A 726 -4.47 -1.92 11.12
C GLN A 726 -3.71 -0.76 11.73
N VAL A 727 -2.95 -0.83 12.86
CA VAL A 727 -2.23 0.29 13.62
C VAL A 727 -1.45 1.30 12.77
N ILE A 728 -1.65 1.27 11.47
CA ILE A 728 -0.92 0.55 10.45
C ILE A 728 -1.24 1.17 9.10
N GLU A 729 -2.47 1.55 8.70
CA GLU A 729 -2.80 2.47 7.56
C GLU A 729 -2.15 3.80 7.81
N SER A 730 -0.83 3.79 7.95
CA SER A 730 -0.30 4.53 9.06
C SER A 730 1.22 4.80 8.92
N TYR A 731 2.29 4.09 9.28
CA TYR A 731 2.60 2.69 9.32
C TYR A 731 2.45 1.95 7.97
N LEU A 732 2.49 2.61 6.80
CA LEU A 732 3.21 2.14 5.57
C LEU A 732 2.86 2.92 4.29
N ASN A 733 1.59 3.05 3.89
CA ASN A 733 1.20 3.59 2.57
C ASN A 733 1.25 5.11 2.62
N ILE A 734 2.40 5.69 3.03
CA ILE A 734 2.69 7.07 2.67
C ILE A 734 3.73 7.08 1.54
N TYR A 735 4.79 6.25 1.65
CA TYR A 735 5.76 5.92 0.57
C TYR A 735 5.16 5.30 -0.69
N TYR A 736 3.84 5.13 -0.67
CA TYR A 736 3.06 4.60 -1.75
C TYR A 736 2.63 5.68 -2.73
N ILE A 737 1.68 6.58 -2.40
CA ILE A 737 1.29 7.63 -3.35
C ILE A 737 2.37 8.67 -3.57
N VAL A 738 3.38 8.71 -2.70
CA VAL A 738 4.75 9.18 -2.97
C VAL A 738 5.32 8.79 -4.34
N ILE A 739 4.77 7.78 -5.01
CA ILE A 739 5.41 7.22 -6.18
C ILE A 739 5.19 7.99 -7.48
N LEU A 740 4.14 8.80 -7.63
CA LEU A 740 3.72 9.33 -8.94
C LEU A 740 3.67 10.84 -9.12
N SER A 741 4.11 11.57 -8.12
CA SER A 741 4.72 12.87 -8.33
C SER A 741 6.01 12.61 -9.06
N TRP A 742 6.83 11.73 -8.49
CA TRP A 742 8.03 11.32 -9.16
C TRP A 742 7.66 10.64 -10.48
N ALA A 743 6.71 9.70 -10.53
CA ALA A 743 6.48 8.93 -11.75
C ALA A 743 5.48 9.49 -12.79
N ILE A 744 4.66 10.52 -12.52
CA ILE A 744 4.02 11.31 -13.60
C ILE A 744 5.03 12.36 -14.17
N PHE A 745 6.34 12.39 -13.84
CA PHE A 745 7.27 13.50 -14.18
C PHE A 745 8.11 13.59 -15.52
N TYR A 746 8.13 12.83 -16.60
CA TYR A 746 7.32 11.83 -17.25
C TYR A 746 6.27 12.57 -18.05
N LEU A 747 5.04 12.67 -17.60
CA LEU A 747 3.96 13.13 -18.45
C LEU A 747 4.00 14.60 -18.96
N PHE A 748 4.34 15.65 -18.19
CA PHE A 748 4.99 16.95 -18.60
C PHE A 748 6.51 17.06 -18.84
N SER A 749 7.28 16.02 -19.14
CA SER A 749 8.66 16.24 -19.64
C SER A 749 9.05 15.24 -20.72
N SER A 750 8.21 15.06 -21.74
CA SER A 750 8.32 13.94 -22.68
C SER A 750 7.76 14.15 -24.09
N PHE A 751 6.66 14.87 -24.28
CA PHE A 751 6.12 15.20 -25.62
C PHE A 751 6.89 16.33 -26.39
N THR A 752 8.14 16.69 -26.06
CA THR A 752 8.82 17.95 -26.51
C THR A 752 9.73 17.57 -27.73
N ALA A 753 10.99 18.06 -27.96
CA ALA A 753 11.84 17.59 -29.11
C ALA A 753 12.82 16.39 -28.96
N VAL A 754 13.86 16.48 -28.12
CA VAL A 754 14.95 15.48 -27.94
C VAL A 754 15.21 15.28 -26.44
N LEU A 755 14.89 14.11 -25.84
CA LEU A 755 14.35 14.07 -24.45
C LEU A 755 15.18 14.74 -23.35
N PRO A 756 14.53 15.24 -22.28
CA PRO A 756 15.05 16.33 -21.52
C PRO A 756 15.91 15.68 -20.48
N TRP A 757 17.04 15.10 -20.84
CA TRP A 757 17.93 14.41 -19.91
C TRP A 757 19.17 13.89 -20.65
N ALA A 758 19.48 14.50 -21.78
CA ALA A 758 20.27 13.93 -22.88
C ALA A 758 21.75 14.27 -22.82
N THR A 759 22.05 15.56 -22.86
CA THR A 759 23.31 16.20 -23.26
C THR A 759 23.50 17.47 -22.41
N CYS A 760 24.54 18.26 -22.64
CA CYS A 760 24.84 19.56 -22.03
C CYS A 760 24.82 20.89 -22.96
N ASN A 761 23.65 21.48 -23.41
CA ASN A 761 23.11 22.93 -23.56
C ASN A 761 21.61 23.45 -22.97
N ASN A 762 21.19 23.30 -21.65
CA ASN A 762 20.04 23.42 -20.68
C ASN A 762 20.41 24.32 -19.47
N PRO A 763 19.84 24.21 -18.23
CA PRO A 763 20.50 24.83 -17.11
C PRO A 763 20.31 24.17 -15.73
N TRP A 764 21.31 23.49 -15.21
CA TRP A 764 21.39 23.22 -13.76
C TRP A 764 22.77 22.72 -13.38
N ASN A 765 23.55 22.24 -14.37
CA ASN A 765 24.67 21.31 -14.39
C ASN A 765 26.08 21.84 -14.12
N SER A 766 27.01 20.90 -13.94
CA SER A 766 28.32 21.11 -13.34
C SER A 766 29.41 20.16 -13.95
N ASP A 767 30.70 20.19 -13.56
CA ASP A 767 31.93 19.57 -14.13
C ASP A 767 31.81 18.25 -14.94
N ARG A 768 30.85 17.41 -14.58
CA ARG A 768 30.74 16.00 -14.90
C ARG A 768 29.29 15.55 -14.66
N CYS A 769 28.28 15.67 -15.53
CA CYS A 769 28.19 16.07 -16.95
C CYS A 769 29.33 15.44 -17.75
N VAL A 770 29.24 14.13 -17.93
CA VAL A 770 30.28 13.31 -18.56
C VAL A 770 29.71 12.75 -19.86
N ASP A 771 28.91 13.54 -20.59
CA ASP A 771 27.73 13.06 -21.34
C ASP A 771 27.84 11.90 -22.39
N PHE A 772 29.04 11.43 -22.71
CA PHE A 772 29.44 10.07 -23.11
C PHE A 772 28.84 9.30 -24.30
N LEU A 773 27.78 9.73 -24.99
CA LEU A 773 27.17 8.90 -26.07
C LEU A 773 27.59 9.31 -27.48
N ASN A 774 27.73 10.61 -27.69
CA ASN A 774 28.41 11.10 -28.85
C ASN A 774 29.91 10.86 -28.55
N HIS A 775 30.39 9.67 -28.94
CA HIS A 775 31.56 9.03 -28.32
C HIS A 775 32.26 7.98 -29.21
N SER A 776 31.55 7.35 -30.15
CA SER A 776 32.06 6.22 -30.97
C SER A 776 33.19 6.57 -31.98
N ASN A 777 33.81 7.74 -31.82
CA ASN A 777 35.07 8.13 -32.46
C ASN A 777 35.96 8.87 -31.43
N MET A 778 36.17 8.26 -30.25
CA MET A 778 37.13 8.73 -29.24
C MET A 778 38.02 7.60 -28.69
N GLU A 779 39.09 7.24 -29.38
CA GLU A 779 40.03 6.18 -28.95
C GLU A 779 40.92 6.54 -27.72
N ASN A 780 40.83 7.74 -27.13
CA ASN A 780 41.72 8.20 -26.04
C ASN A 780 41.01 8.88 -24.83
N TRP A 781 39.67 8.83 -24.73
CA TRP A 781 38.94 9.51 -23.64
C TRP A 781 38.89 8.67 -22.34
N THR A 782 39.02 9.30 -21.17
CA THR A 782 38.85 8.63 -19.85
C THR A 782 38.00 9.42 -18.85
N ALA A 783 37.24 8.69 -18.03
CA ALA A 783 36.38 9.27 -17.00
C ALA A 783 37.19 9.64 -15.74
N PRO A 784 36.93 10.80 -15.11
CA PRO A 784 37.49 11.11 -13.79
C PRO A 784 36.89 10.18 -12.74
N ALA A 785 37.65 9.86 -11.69
CA ALA A 785 37.22 8.91 -10.65
C ALA A 785 35.98 9.33 -9.85
N ASN A 786 35.60 10.62 -9.88
CA ASN A 786 34.38 11.11 -9.27
C ASN A 786 33.23 11.23 -10.27
N ALA A 787 33.41 10.87 -11.55
CA ALA A 787 32.39 10.92 -12.58
C ALA A 787 31.07 10.42 -12.02
N THR A 788 30.17 11.36 -11.72
CA THR A 788 28.76 11.09 -11.85
C THR A 788 28.63 11.00 -13.36
N SER A 789 28.97 9.81 -13.91
CA SER A 789 28.92 9.60 -15.34
C SER A 789 27.49 9.92 -15.74
N PRO A 790 27.23 10.45 -16.92
CA PRO A 790 26.15 11.42 -17.07
C PRO A 790 24.77 10.85 -16.79
N VAL A 791 24.61 9.52 -16.77
CA VAL A 791 23.93 8.95 -15.61
C VAL A 791 24.62 7.70 -15.01
N THR A 792 24.44 7.37 -13.73
CA THR A 792 25.46 7.42 -12.63
C THR A 792 25.30 8.72 -11.83
N GLU A 793 24.06 9.19 -11.67
CA GLU A 793 23.77 10.62 -11.46
C GLU A 793 22.34 10.84 -10.91
N PHE A 794 21.36 10.96 -11.83
CA PHE A 794 20.16 11.83 -11.80
C PHE A 794 19.24 11.76 -10.59
N TRP A 795 19.68 12.20 -9.43
CA TRP A 795 18.90 12.23 -8.21
C TRP A 795 19.11 13.49 -7.36
N GLU A 796 20.01 14.39 -7.78
CA GLU A 796 20.78 15.15 -6.79
C GLU A 796 20.78 16.71 -6.87
N LYS A 797 20.78 17.36 -8.05
CA LYS A 797 21.03 18.81 -8.37
C LYS A 797 20.04 19.79 -9.31
N ARG A 798 18.71 19.53 -9.66
CA ARG A 798 17.38 20.27 -10.07
C ARG A 798 16.06 20.11 -9.18
N VAL A 799 15.24 19.03 -9.21
CA VAL A 799 13.89 18.74 -8.62
C VAL A 799 13.73 18.34 -7.11
N LEU A 800 14.29 17.24 -6.57
CA LEU A 800 14.51 16.95 -5.14
C LEU A 800 15.50 18.00 -4.56
N GLY A 801 16.59 17.49 -3.98
CA GLY A 801 17.94 18.01 -4.05
C GLY A 801 18.76 17.69 -2.82
N LEU A 802 20.08 17.75 -2.99
CA LEU A 802 21.06 17.30 -2.00
C LEU A 802 21.97 18.41 -1.50
N THR A 803 22.45 18.26 -0.25
CA THR A 803 23.25 19.23 0.54
C THR A 803 24.13 18.52 1.59
N ASP A 804 24.66 19.22 2.62
CA ASP A 804 25.88 18.83 3.38
C ASP A 804 25.74 18.62 4.92
N GLY A 805 24.65 19.02 5.60
CA GLY A 805 24.39 18.56 6.99
C GLY A 805 22.91 18.45 7.43
N ILE A 806 22.38 17.27 7.84
CA ILE A 806 20.94 16.81 8.32
C ILE A 806 20.71 17.61 9.70
N HIS A 807 21.68 18.40 10.04
CA HIS A 807 21.40 19.68 10.60
C HIS A 807 20.20 20.35 9.82
N ASN A 808 19.86 19.93 8.58
CA ASN A 808 18.84 20.47 7.70
C ASN A 808 17.82 19.56 6.91
N LEU A 809 16.75 19.11 7.56
CA LEU A 809 15.41 18.80 6.94
C LEU A 809 14.55 19.98 6.26
N GLY A 810 14.93 20.70 5.18
CA GLY A 810 14.00 21.50 4.31
C GLY A 810 13.56 22.98 4.43
N THR A 811 12.79 23.37 3.38
CA THR A 811 12.29 24.67 2.82
C THR A 811 10.73 24.92 2.59
N VAL A 812 9.76 23.99 2.87
CA VAL A 812 8.31 23.85 2.41
C VAL A 812 7.96 24.15 0.87
N ARG A 813 7.37 23.47 -0.22
CA ARG A 813 7.38 23.80 -1.78
C ARG A 813 6.08 24.00 -2.72
N TRP A 814 5.77 25.14 -3.37
CA TRP A 814 4.62 25.22 -4.36
C TRP A 814 4.77 24.38 -5.65
N GLU A 815 5.87 24.48 -6.38
CA GLU A 815 6.06 23.76 -7.65
C GLU A 815 5.93 22.23 -7.51
N LEU A 816 6.54 21.69 -6.45
CA LEU A 816 6.55 20.27 -6.14
C LEU A 816 5.30 19.80 -5.41
N ALA A 817 4.21 20.55 -5.38
CA ALA A 817 3.03 20.16 -4.63
C ALA A 817 1.99 19.35 -5.43
N LEU A 818 2.04 19.41 -6.75
CA LEU A 818 0.91 19.96 -7.46
C LEU A 818 -0.47 19.28 -7.37
N CYS A 819 -0.79 18.21 -8.11
CA CYS A 819 -2.16 17.75 -8.44
C CYS A 819 -2.96 17.13 -7.27
N LEU A 820 -2.46 17.36 -6.07
CA LEU A 820 -3.11 17.43 -4.78
C LEU A 820 -4.52 18.05 -4.76
N LEU A 821 -4.82 18.89 -5.74
CA LEU A 821 -6.17 19.03 -6.25
C LEU A 821 -6.04 18.89 -7.78
N LEU A 822 -6.96 18.15 -8.40
CA LEU A 822 -6.60 17.24 -9.50
C LEU A 822 -7.12 15.86 -9.15
N ALA A 823 -6.34 15.08 -8.41
CA ALA A 823 -6.62 13.69 -8.04
C ALA A 823 -8.01 13.45 -7.42
N TRP A 824 -8.53 14.42 -6.66
CA TRP A 824 -9.96 14.50 -6.31
C TRP A 824 -10.81 14.87 -7.55
N VAL A 825 -10.76 14.10 -8.64
CA VAL A 825 -11.53 14.31 -9.90
C VAL A 825 -12.80 13.45 -9.95
N ILE A 826 -12.78 12.29 -9.29
CA ILE A 826 -13.91 11.35 -9.28
C ILE A 826 -15.10 11.93 -8.52
N CYS A 827 -14.87 12.54 -7.35
CA CYS A 827 -15.84 12.97 -6.34
C CYS A 827 -17.20 13.47 -6.89
N TYR A 828 -17.26 14.75 -7.23
CA TYR A 828 -18.43 15.42 -7.79
C TYR A 828 -18.57 15.22 -9.30
N PHE A 829 -17.92 14.20 -9.90
CA PHE A 829 -17.83 13.82 -11.32
C PHE A 829 -18.92 12.93 -11.95
N CYS A 830 -18.54 12.03 -12.87
CA CYS A 830 -19.52 11.24 -13.62
C CYS A 830 -20.08 10.03 -12.85
N ILE A 831 -20.58 10.28 -11.64
CA ILE A 831 -20.96 9.28 -10.64
C ILE A 831 -22.47 9.43 -10.34
N TRP A 832 -23.36 8.80 -11.13
CA TRP A 832 -24.83 9.05 -11.20
C TRP A 832 -25.63 9.18 -9.88
N LYS A 833 -26.55 8.26 -9.54
CA LYS A 833 -27.45 8.36 -8.36
C LYS A 833 -27.90 6.95 -7.90
N GLY A 834 -27.58 6.44 -6.71
CA GLY A 834 -26.58 6.87 -5.72
C GLY A 834 -25.77 5.70 -5.14
N VAL A 835 -24.54 5.96 -4.70
CA VAL A 835 -23.48 5.11 -4.09
C VAL A 835 -23.02 3.88 -4.91
N LYS A 836 -23.73 3.47 -5.95
CA LYS A 836 -23.55 2.15 -6.61
C LYS A 836 -22.62 2.19 -7.82
N SER A 837 -21.57 3.03 -7.80
CA SER A 837 -20.60 3.16 -8.89
C SER A 837 -19.27 2.45 -8.62
N THR A 838 -18.26 3.17 -8.11
CA THR A 838 -16.86 2.74 -7.95
C THR A 838 -16.30 2.03 -9.20
N GLY A 839 -16.00 0.73 -9.10
CA GLY A 839 -15.14 -0.15 -9.91
C GLY A 839 -15.31 -0.32 -11.42
N LYS A 840 -15.94 0.62 -12.12
CA LYS A 840 -16.70 0.29 -13.33
C LYS A 840 -16.48 1.15 -14.57
N VAL A 841 -15.39 1.93 -14.68
CA VAL A 841 -15.02 2.61 -15.93
C VAL A 841 -14.87 1.65 -17.12
N VAL A 842 -13.83 0.80 -17.18
CA VAL A 842 -14.03 -0.66 -17.35
C VAL A 842 -13.44 -1.37 -18.58
N TYR A 843 -12.44 -2.28 -18.47
CA TYR A 843 -12.04 -3.32 -19.46
C TYR A 843 -11.55 -2.85 -20.85
N PHE A 844 -12.26 -1.93 -21.50
CA PHE A 844 -11.68 -0.98 -22.45
C PHE A 844 -10.72 -0.01 -21.71
N THR A 845 -10.29 -0.47 -20.53
CA THR A 845 -9.30 -0.05 -19.57
C THR A 845 -8.64 -1.28 -18.86
N ALA A 846 -8.61 -2.52 -19.43
CA ALA A 846 -8.21 -3.78 -18.73
C ALA A 846 -8.47 -5.22 -19.33
N THR A 847 -9.37 -5.43 -20.29
CA THR A 847 -9.50 -6.68 -21.08
C THR A 847 -9.56 -6.47 -22.60
N PHE A 848 -8.52 -5.83 -23.13
CA PHE A 848 -8.04 -6.04 -24.49
C PHE A 848 -6.54 -6.49 -24.60
N PRO A 849 -5.72 -6.57 -23.53
CA PRO A 849 -3.78 -7.62 -23.52
C PRO A 849 -3.72 -9.01 -24.15
N TYR A 850 -3.04 -9.99 -23.54
CA TYR A 850 -2.90 -11.30 -24.18
C TYR A 850 -4.09 -12.24 -23.95
N LEU A 851 -4.68 -12.72 -25.05
CA LEU A 851 -5.37 -14.01 -25.14
C LEU A 851 -5.17 -14.58 -26.54
N MET A 852 -5.30 -13.73 -27.57
CA MET A 852 -4.34 -13.74 -28.69
C MET A 852 -3.03 -13.07 -28.26
N LEU A 853 -1.89 -13.49 -28.81
CA LEU A 853 -0.55 -13.27 -28.24
C LEU A 853 0.37 -12.40 -29.13
N PHE A 854 -0.21 -11.55 -29.99
CA PHE A 854 0.27 -11.26 -31.42
C PHE A 854 1.60 -10.36 -31.14
N VAL A 855 1.77 -9.69 -29.98
CA VAL A 855 2.97 -8.85 -29.66
C VAL A 855 3.67 -9.18 -28.32
N LEU A 856 3.32 -10.30 -27.66
CA LEU A 856 3.72 -10.61 -26.28
C LEU A 856 5.15 -11.17 -26.09
N LEU A 857 6.13 -10.61 -26.83
CA LEU A 857 7.55 -11.00 -26.79
C LEU A 857 8.54 -9.95 -27.37
N ILE A 858 8.03 -8.94 -28.09
CA ILE A 858 8.62 -8.70 -29.43
C ILE A 858 9.78 -7.70 -29.52
N ARG A 859 9.58 -6.39 -29.41
CA ARG A 859 10.62 -5.40 -29.75
C ARG A 859 11.77 -5.34 -28.71
N GLY A 860 11.58 -6.06 -27.61
CA GLY A 860 12.53 -6.98 -26.97
C GLY A 860 13.42 -7.74 -27.95
N VAL A 861 13.14 -9.03 -28.10
CA VAL A 861 14.05 -10.09 -28.61
C VAL A 861 14.58 -9.95 -30.05
N THR A 862 14.45 -8.80 -30.71
CA THR A 862 14.48 -8.70 -32.20
C THR A 862 15.79 -8.26 -32.86
N LEU A 863 16.60 -7.40 -32.26
CA LEU A 863 17.86 -6.91 -32.82
C LEU A 863 18.80 -6.59 -31.64
N PRO A 864 20.14 -6.59 -31.78
CA PRO A 864 20.94 -7.71 -31.23
C PRO A 864 20.97 -8.05 -29.73
N GLY A 865 20.02 -7.60 -28.93
CA GLY A 865 19.70 -8.17 -27.63
C GLY A 865 18.79 -9.39 -27.73
N ALA A 866 19.24 -10.39 -28.48
CA ALA A 866 18.46 -11.61 -28.72
C ALA A 866 18.77 -12.77 -27.75
N ALA A 867 19.83 -12.66 -26.93
CA ALA A 867 20.49 -13.86 -26.41
C ALA A 867 21.17 -13.78 -25.03
N GLU A 868 22.31 -13.09 -24.89
CA GLU A 868 23.39 -13.54 -23.99
C GLU A 868 22.99 -13.57 -22.50
N GLY A 869 21.99 -12.77 -22.12
CA GLY A 869 21.44 -12.74 -20.78
C GLY A 869 20.15 -13.51 -20.68
N ILE A 870 19.35 -13.69 -21.75
CA ILE A 870 18.20 -14.62 -21.70
C ILE A 870 18.74 -15.99 -21.28
N MET A 871 19.90 -16.32 -21.85
CA MET A 871 20.85 -17.29 -21.35
C MET A 871 21.20 -17.09 -19.86
N PHE A 872 21.95 -16.06 -19.52
CA PHE A 872 22.54 -15.99 -18.18
C PHE A 872 21.56 -15.59 -17.05
N TYR A 873 20.28 -15.33 -17.35
CA TYR A 873 19.17 -15.16 -16.42
C TYR A 873 18.51 -16.49 -16.08
N LEU A 874 18.34 -17.34 -17.10
CA LEU A 874 17.97 -18.73 -16.87
C LEU A 874 19.10 -19.51 -16.19
N LYS A 875 20.32 -18.95 -16.11
CA LYS A 875 21.52 -19.63 -15.65
C LYS A 875 21.71 -19.57 -14.13
N PRO A 876 21.49 -20.68 -13.42
CA PRO A 876 22.01 -20.84 -12.07
C PRO A 876 23.53 -21.06 -12.10
N ASP A 877 24.04 -21.05 -10.90
CA ASP A 877 25.37 -21.40 -10.44
C ASP A 877 25.16 -21.54 -8.92
N ILE A 878 25.70 -22.63 -8.40
CA ILE A 878 25.16 -23.26 -7.20
C ILE A 878 26.20 -23.21 -6.08
N SER A 879 27.23 -22.38 -6.23
CA SER A 879 28.22 -22.08 -5.17
C SER A 879 27.64 -21.25 -4.01
N ARG A 880 26.32 -21.34 -3.83
CA ARG A 880 25.49 -20.61 -2.89
C ARG A 880 25.63 -21.15 -1.45
N LEU A 881 24.52 -21.09 -0.71
CA LEU A 881 23.94 -22.31 -0.13
C LEU A 881 24.08 -22.51 1.39
N ALA A 882 25.01 -21.84 2.09
CA ALA A 882 25.27 -22.05 3.53
C ALA A 882 25.62 -20.75 4.28
N ASP A 883 25.26 -20.67 5.56
CA ASP A 883 25.05 -19.40 6.31
C ASP A 883 23.81 -18.62 5.75
N PRO A 884 23.39 -17.47 6.32
CA PRO A 884 22.22 -16.64 5.92
C PRO A 884 22.10 -16.13 4.45
N GLN A 885 21.71 -14.86 4.24
CA GLN A 885 21.37 -14.14 2.98
C GLN A 885 20.60 -14.83 1.87
N VAL A 886 21.17 -15.77 1.10
CA VAL A 886 20.30 -16.60 0.26
C VAL A 886 19.37 -17.42 1.16
N TRP A 887 19.73 -17.62 2.44
CA TRP A 887 18.85 -18.04 3.53
C TRP A 887 18.29 -16.89 4.41
N MET A 888 18.13 -15.64 3.91
CA MET A 888 17.15 -14.67 4.48
C MET A 888 16.46 -13.63 3.56
N ASP A 889 17.01 -13.38 2.40
CA ASP A 889 16.54 -12.36 1.48
C ASP A 889 15.49 -12.96 0.55
N ALA A 890 15.35 -14.27 0.67
CA ALA A 890 14.83 -15.17 -0.31
C ALA A 890 13.27 -15.77 -0.51
N GLY A 891 12.05 -16.08 0.17
CA GLY A 891 10.82 -15.63 1.12
C GLY A 891 10.11 -14.20 1.34
N THR A 892 10.45 -13.40 2.33
CA THR A 892 10.09 -11.99 2.56
C THR A 892 10.38 -10.92 1.44
N GLN A 893 10.01 -11.13 0.17
CA GLN A 893 9.64 -10.17 -0.91
C GLN A 893 8.37 -10.69 -1.60
N ILE A 894 7.87 -11.87 -1.32
CA ILE A 894 6.59 -12.27 -1.88
C ILE A 894 5.65 -12.56 -0.74
N PHE A 895 5.76 -11.71 0.28
CA PHE A 895 4.63 -11.06 0.90
C PHE A 895 4.37 -9.51 0.71
N PHE A 896 5.00 -8.59 -0.07
CA PHE A 896 5.27 -8.38 -1.49
C PHE A 896 4.28 -7.34 -2.01
N SER A 897 3.83 -7.31 -3.28
CA SER A 897 3.71 -8.36 -4.29
C SER A 897 2.49 -9.30 -4.05
N TYR A 898 2.50 -10.66 -4.08
CA TYR A 898 1.31 -11.58 -3.89
C TYR A 898 -0.07 -11.01 -3.29
N VAL A 899 -0.33 -10.69 -1.98
CA VAL A 899 -1.66 -10.30 -1.34
C VAL A 899 -1.95 -10.45 0.20
N ILE A 900 -1.62 -9.60 1.19
CA ILE A 900 -1.93 -9.80 2.63
C ILE A 900 -2.39 -8.51 3.37
N CYS A 901 -1.99 -8.17 4.63
CA CYS A 901 -2.69 -7.36 5.64
C CYS A 901 -3.00 -5.86 5.30
N GLN A 902 -2.93 -5.42 4.02
CA GLN A 902 -3.23 -4.14 3.31
C GLN A 902 -4.21 -3.09 3.81
N GLY A 903 -4.67 -2.17 2.97
CA GLY A 903 -4.60 -2.03 1.52
C GLY A 903 -5.69 -2.69 0.71
N CYS A 904 -5.84 -4.02 0.79
CA CYS A 904 -6.75 -4.83 -0.03
C CYS A 904 -7.76 -5.78 0.63
N LEU A 905 -7.80 -7.07 0.29
CA LEU A 905 -8.92 -7.92 0.70
C LEU A 905 -9.01 -8.05 2.28
N ILE A 906 -10.10 -7.73 3.03
CA ILE A 906 -10.70 -8.40 4.27
C ILE A 906 -12.07 -9.10 4.14
N ALA A 907 -12.99 -8.79 3.24
CA ALA A 907 -13.05 -7.67 2.34
C ALA A 907 -12.20 -7.87 1.12
N LEU A 908 -12.37 -7.06 0.06
CA LEU A 908 -12.33 -7.55 -1.33
C LEU A 908 -13.05 -8.93 -1.47
N GLY A 909 -12.46 -10.02 -0.98
CA GLY A 909 -13.13 -11.18 -0.38
C GLY A 909 -14.21 -11.01 0.70
N SER A 910 -14.72 -9.80 0.97
CA SER A 910 -16.00 -9.57 1.67
C SER A 910 -16.89 -8.74 0.73
N TYR A 911 -17.20 -9.31 -0.45
CA TYR A 911 -18.00 -8.60 -1.47
C TYR A 911 -19.12 -9.30 -2.31
N ASN A 912 -19.33 -10.62 -2.53
CA ASN A 912 -20.15 -11.20 -3.66
C ASN A 912 -21.25 -12.33 -3.36
N LYS A 913 -22.13 -12.82 -4.31
CA LYS A 913 -23.52 -13.51 -4.29
C LYS A 913 -23.81 -14.94 -3.77
N TYR A 914 -23.61 -16.02 -4.57
CA TYR A 914 -23.94 -17.47 -4.45
C TYR A 914 -23.85 -18.07 -3.04
N ASN A 915 -22.89 -18.91 -2.60
CA ASN A 915 -21.69 -19.64 -3.14
C ASN A 915 -21.01 -19.29 -4.50
N ASN A 916 -19.75 -18.83 -4.50
CA ASN A 916 -18.80 -18.94 -5.64
C ASN A 916 -18.11 -20.34 -5.47
N ASN A 917 -17.01 -20.67 -6.13
CA ASN A 917 -16.13 -21.77 -5.65
C ASN A 917 -14.93 -21.10 -4.99
N CYS A 918 -14.26 -21.63 -3.94
CA CYS A 918 -13.06 -20.99 -3.35
C CYS A 918 -11.77 -21.79 -3.45
N TYR A 919 -11.43 -22.41 -4.58
CA TYR A 919 -10.06 -22.94 -4.73
C TYR A 919 -9.39 -22.67 -6.06
N ARG A 920 -10.17 -22.51 -7.11
CA ARG A 920 -9.65 -22.74 -8.46
C ARG A 920 -9.01 -21.50 -9.09
N ASP A 921 -9.33 -20.35 -8.57
CA ASP A 921 -8.71 -19.09 -8.94
C ASP A 921 -7.39 -19.02 -8.13
N CYS A 922 -7.34 -19.60 -6.93
CA CYS A 922 -6.17 -20.28 -6.34
C CYS A 922 -5.62 -21.49 -7.16
N PHE A 923 -5.95 -21.56 -8.45
CA PHE A 923 -5.36 -22.37 -9.52
C PHE A 923 -5.28 -21.64 -10.89
N MET A 924 -5.77 -20.38 -11.04
CA MET A 924 -5.88 -19.66 -12.33
C MET A 924 -5.48 -18.15 -12.42
N LEU A 925 -5.39 -17.32 -11.35
CA LEU A 925 -4.38 -16.22 -11.31
C LEU A 925 -3.34 -16.31 -10.18
N CYS A 926 -3.40 -17.30 -9.28
CA CYS A 926 -3.21 -18.71 -9.64
C CYS A 926 -2.04 -18.83 -10.59
N PHE A 927 -2.12 -19.64 -11.63
CA PHE A 927 -0.92 -19.78 -12.42
C PHE A 927 -0.46 -18.50 -13.15
N LEU A 928 -1.34 -17.49 -13.29
CA LEU A 928 -0.92 -16.16 -13.75
C LEU A 928 0.22 -15.61 -12.85
N ASN A 929 0.41 -16.19 -11.65
CA ASN A 929 1.69 -16.39 -10.99
C ASN A 929 2.29 -17.81 -11.04
N SER A 930 3.57 -17.95 -11.20
CA SER A 930 4.54 -16.91 -11.50
C SER A 930 4.59 -16.62 -12.98
N ALA A 931 3.48 -16.58 -13.73
CA ALA A 931 3.52 -16.47 -15.20
C ALA A 931 3.62 -15.05 -15.76
N THR A 932 2.80 -14.09 -15.33
CA THR A 932 3.09 -12.66 -15.55
C THR A 932 4.31 -12.25 -14.70
N SER A 933 5.00 -13.21 -14.07
CA SER A 933 6.40 -13.06 -13.68
C SER A 933 7.19 -13.57 -14.85
N PHE A 934 7.25 -14.89 -14.95
CA PHE A 934 8.11 -15.70 -15.78
C PHE A 934 8.07 -15.38 -17.28
N VAL A 935 7.07 -14.62 -17.74
CA VAL A 935 7.14 -13.87 -18.98
C VAL A 935 8.13 -12.71 -18.79
N ALA A 936 9.40 -13.12 -18.74
CA ALA A 936 10.47 -12.60 -19.56
C ALA A 936 10.27 -13.20 -20.97
N GLY A 937 9.75 -12.45 -21.93
CA GLY A 937 8.79 -11.33 -21.72
C GLY A 937 8.89 -10.01 -22.65
N PHE A 938 8.58 -7.72 -22.34
CA PHE A 938 8.46 -6.36 -23.03
C PHE A 938 9.77 -5.55 -23.17
N ALA A 939 10.75 -5.89 -22.35
CA ALA A 939 12.13 -5.47 -22.37
C ALA A 939 13.03 -6.60 -21.78
N ILE A 940 13.02 -6.84 -20.46
CA ILE A 940 13.88 -7.85 -19.77
C ILE A 940 13.52 -9.32 -20.04
N PHE A 941 14.44 -10.25 -20.31
CA PHE A 941 15.02 -10.42 -21.64
C PHE A 941 15.88 -9.25 -22.21
N SER A 942 16.21 -9.36 -23.48
CA SER A 942 16.28 -8.27 -24.47
C SER A 942 16.03 -6.80 -24.05
N VAL A 943 16.81 -6.26 -23.11
CA VAL A 943 17.54 -4.98 -23.29
C VAL A 943 18.86 -4.88 -22.48
N LEU A 944 19.46 -5.98 -21.95
CA LEU A 944 20.72 -5.99 -21.13
C LEU A 944 22.19 -6.50 -21.62
N GLY A 945 22.44 -7.29 -22.74
CA GLY A 945 23.39 -7.54 -24.06
C GLY A 945 23.22 -6.78 -25.63
N PHE A 946 23.47 -5.48 -26.24
CA PHE A 946 24.26 -4.05 -26.19
C PHE A 946 24.49 -3.06 -24.93
N MET A 947 25.56 -2.81 -24.08
CA MET A 947 27.04 -3.02 -23.74
C MET A 947 28.24 -3.06 -24.73
N ALA A 948 28.46 -4.13 -25.50
CA ALA A 948 29.79 -4.62 -25.86
C ALA A 948 30.52 -3.84 -26.98
N GLN A 949 30.21 -2.56 -27.12
CA GLN A 949 30.89 -1.62 -28.03
C GLN A 949 31.17 -0.29 -27.28
N GLU A 950 30.26 0.69 -27.29
CA GLU A 950 30.45 2.03 -26.70
C GLU A 950 30.45 2.12 -25.14
N GLN A 951 30.37 1.01 -24.39
CA GLN A 951 31.03 0.93 -23.07
C GLN A 951 31.90 -0.30 -22.94
N GLY A 952 31.54 -1.41 -23.60
CA GLY A 952 32.30 -2.66 -23.51
C GLY A 952 32.19 -3.34 -22.14
N VAL A 953 31.30 -2.89 -21.26
CA VAL A 953 31.36 -3.25 -19.83
C VAL A 953 30.69 -4.57 -19.49
N LEU A 954 31.15 -5.18 -18.41
CA LEU A 954 30.42 -6.25 -17.76
C LEU A 954 29.21 -5.69 -17.05
N ILE A 955 28.02 -5.98 -17.56
CA ILE A 955 27.05 -6.79 -16.82
C ILE A 955 27.15 -6.85 -15.29
N SER A 956 28.26 -7.28 -14.68
CA SER A 956 28.28 -7.79 -13.32
C SER A 956 27.83 -6.81 -12.24
N GLU A 957 27.66 -5.53 -12.49
CA GLU A 957 27.10 -4.60 -11.50
C GLU A 957 26.16 -3.51 -12.09
N VAL A 958 25.42 -3.72 -13.20
CA VAL A 958 24.58 -2.72 -13.96
C VAL A 958 23.37 -2.05 -13.26
N ALA A 959 23.50 -1.78 -11.98
CA ALA A 959 22.54 -1.12 -11.12
C ALA A 959 23.22 -0.80 -9.80
N GLU A 960 22.52 -0.14 -8.89
CA GLU A 960 22.96 0.03 -7.51
C GLU A 960 21.79 0.39 -6.61
N SER A 961 22.08 1.01 -5.45
CA SER A 961 22.05 0.34 -4.10
C SER A 961 20.01 0.70 -1.91
N GLY A 962 18.76 1.31 -1.94
CA GLY A 962 17.50 0.82 -1.35
C GLY A 962 16.35 0.64 -2.38
N PRO A 963 16.00 1.72 -3.08
CA PRO A 963 15.35 1.64 -4.41
C PRO A 963 16.18 2.26 -5.57
N GLY A 964 16.78 1.51 -6.51
CA GLY A 964 17.89 2.02 -7.35
C GLY A 964 18.10 1.43 -8.75
N LEU A 965 17.04 1.32 -9.58
CA LEU A 965 17.12 1.22 -11.02
C LEU A 965 15.94 1.71 -11.95
N ALA A 966 14.95 2.54 -11.56
CA ALA A 966 13.73 2.77 -12.41
C ALA A 966 13.22 4.10 -13.06
N PHE A 967 13.45 5.42 -12.86
CA PHE A 967 14.29 6.37 -12.08
C PHE A 967 15.59 5.60 -11.93
N THR A 968 16.44 5.69 -10.93
CA THR A 968 17.55 4.75 -10.76
C THR A 968 18.44 4.42 -12.00
N VAL A 969 18.05 3.59 -12.99
CA VAL A 969 18.90 3.09 -14.11
C VAL A 969 18.08 2.85 -15.48
N TYR A 970 16.76 2.47 -15.57
CA TYR A 970 15.85 2.34 -16.81
C TYR A 970 16.01 3.44 -17.86
N PRO A 971 15.86 4.66 -17.44
CA PRO A 971 16.79 6.24 -18.19
C PRO A 971 18.23 6.36 -18.69
N LYS A 972 19.01 5.42 -19.25
CA LYS A 972 20.23 5.88 -19.99
C LYS A 972 20.42 5.28 -21.39
N ALA A 973 19.52 4.36 -21.73
CA ALA A 973 19.33 3.59 -22.96
C ALA A 973 18.77 4.25 -24.24
N VAL A 974 17.50 4.65 -24.31
CA VAL A 974 16.69 4.86 -25.54
C VAL A 974 17.19 5.84 -26.64
N THR A 975 18.36 6.47 -26.58
CA THR A 975 18.79 7.60 -27.45
C THR A 975 19.16 7.21 -28.89
N MET A 976 18.88 5.96 -29.19
CA MET A 976 19.66 4.94 -29.89
C MET A 976 18.82 3.64 -29.92
N MET A 977 17.88 3.44 -28.96
CA MET A 977 16.60 2.76 -29.27
C MET A 977 15.88 3.64 -30.32
N PRO A 978 15.79 3.26 -31.60
CA PRO A 978 15.54 4.21 -32.69
C PRO A 978 14.21 4.97 -32.69
N VAL A 979 14.24 6.01 -33.54
CA VAL A 979 13.17 6.57 -34.39
C VAL A 979 11.85 6.74 -33.66
N SER A 980 11.64 7.94 -33.15
CA SER A 980 10.55 8.26 -32.26
C SER A 980 9.29 8.62 -33.04
N GLN A 981 8.44 7.61 -33.30
CA GLN A 981 7.01 7.84 -33.59
C GLN A 981 6.11 6.60 -33.41
N LEU A 982 5.00 6.81 -32.68
CA LEU A 982 3.94 5.87 -32.33
C LEU A 982 4.31 4.74 -31.34
N TRP A 983 5.08 3.75 -31.76
CA TRP A 983 5.17 2.44 -31.08
C TRP A 983 6.02 2.40 -29.79
N SER A 984 6.41 3.53 -29.20
CA SER A 984 6.98 3.61 -27.84
C SER A 984 7.04 5.06 -27.30
N CYS A 985 5.96 5.80 -27.15
CA CYS A 985 4.56 5.36 -27.07
C CYS A 985 4.18 4.72 -25.71
N LEU A 986 5.06 3.91 -25.06
CA LEU A 986 4.46 2.74 -24.41
C LEU A 986 4.89 2.21 -23.05
N PHE A 987 6.09 2.33 -22.48
CA PHE A 987 6.27 1.61 -21.20
C PHE A 987 5.29 2.13 -20.13
N PHE A 988 5.22 3.46 -20.01
CA PHE A 988 4.11 4.15 -19.40
C PHE A 988 3.09 4.39 -20.53
N LEU A 989 2.06 3.56 -20.60
CA LEU A 989 1.25 3.31 -21.82
C LEU A 989 0.82 1.84 -21.88
N MET A 990 1.65 0.94 -21.34
CA MET A 990 1.33 -0.44 -20.93
C MET A 990 0.16 -0.49 -19.94
N LEU A 991 -0.15 0.65 -19.34
CA LEU A 991 -0.87 0.83 -18.08
C LEU A 991 -1.83 2.05 -18.11
N ILE A 992 -2.00 2.76 -19.24
CA ILE A 992 -3.17 3.63 -19.58
C ILE A 992 -3.63 3.41 -21.05
N PHE A 993 -3.06 2.45 -21.78
CA PHE A 993 -3.90 1.42 -22.39
C PHE A 993 -3.67 0.20 -21.49
N LEU A 994 -4.73 -0.44 -20.98
CA LEU A 994 -4.81 -1.03 -19.63
C LEU A 994 -5.28 0.04 -18.64
N GLY A 995 -4.53 0.33 -17.59
CA GLY A 995 -4.98 0.71 -16.24
C GLY A 995 -5.74 2.02 -15.99
N LEU A 996 -6.71 2.40 -16.82
CA LEU A 996 -7.91 3.08 -16.28
C LEU A 996 -8.86 2.11 -15.56
N ASP A 997 -8.60 0.79 -15.59
CA ASP A 997 -9.08 -0.11 -14.54
C ASP A 997 -8.55 0.32 -13.16
N SER A 998 -7.50 1.14 -13.02
CA SER A 998 -6.53 1.10 -11.90
C SER A 998 -6.17 2.48 -11.30
N GLN A 999 -5.70 2.62 -10.04
CA GLN A 999 -5.84 1.72 -8.87
C GLN A 999 -7.18 1.91 -8.19
N PHE A 1000 -7.70 0.82 -7.61
CA PHE A 1000 -8.87 0.85 -6.76
C PHE A 1000 -8.74 -0.01 -5.46
N VAL A 1001 -7.81 0.18 -4.47
CA VAL A 1001 -8.03 -0.49 -3.12
C VAL A 1001 -7.70 0.17 -1.77
N CYS A 1002 -6.63 0.93 -1.58
CA CYS A 1002 -6.33 1.60 -0.30
C CYS A 1002 -7.31 2.68 0.22
N VAL A 1003 -8.53 2.83 -0.34
CA VAL A 1003 -9.67 3.46 0.39
C VAL A 1003 -10.32 2.43 1.20
N GLU A 1004 -10.86 1.45 0.48
CA GLU A 1004 -12.28 1.16 0.62
C GLU A 1004 -12.48 0.22 1.80
N SER A 1005 -11.44 0.15 2.64
CA SER A 1005 -11.31 -0.54 3.87
C SER A 1005 -10.85 0.23 5.12
N LEU A 1006 -9.93 1.20 5.13
CA LEU A 1006 -9.58 1.77 6.42
C LEU A 1006 -10.87 2.28 7.07
N VAL A 1007 -11.79 2.82 6.24
CA VAL A 1007 -13.24 2.57 6.06
C VAL A 1007 -13.92 1.90 7.26
N THR A 1008 -14.80 0.90 7.23
CA THR A 1008 -15.59 0.46 8.41
C THR A 1008 -14.82 -0.15 9.60
N ALA A 1009 -13.63 0.37 9.92
CA ALA A 1009 -13.39 1.09 11.18
C ALA A 1009 -14.56 2.01 11.64
N ILE A 1010 -14.36 3.09 12.44
CA ILE A 1010 -15.22 3.54 13.59
C ILE A 1010 -16.71 3.04 13.65
N VAL A 1011 -17.59 3.22 12.66
CA VAL A 1011 -18.51 2.13 12.25
C VAL A 1011 -19.75 1.71 13.14
N ASP A 1012 -20.03 2.26 14.35
CA ASP A 1012 -21.03 1.65 15.29
C ASP A 1012 -20.81 1.88 16.83
N MET A 1013 -21.57 1.21 17.71
CA MET A 1013 -21.98 1.68 19.05
C MET A 1013 -23.40 1.25 19.52
N TYR A 1014 -24.45 2.04 19.20
CA TYR A 1014 -25.79 2.06 19.84
C TYR A 1014 -26.98 2.10 18.80
N PRO A 1015 -28.08 2.92 18.87
CA PRO A 1015 -29.26 2.71 17.99
C PRO A 1015 -29.36 3.51 16.67
N GLU A 1016 -29.27 4.85 16.66
CA GLU A 1016 -29.57 5.71 15.48
C GLU A 1016 -28.82 7.08 15.54
N VAL A 1017 -27.51 7.19 15.26
CA VAL A 1017 -26.73 8.47 15.27
C VAL A 1017 -25.83 8.99 14.08
N LEU A 1018 -24.78 8.60 13.23
CA LEU A 1018 -23.75 7.57 12.77
C LEU A 1018 -23.52 7.17 11.19
N GLN A 1019 -23.42 5.91 10.59
CA GLN A 1019 -22.85 5.29 9.22
C GLN A 1019 -23.41 5.12 7.65
N ARG A 1020 -23.86 6.01 6.71
CA ARG A 1020 -24.51 5.62 5.37
C ARG A 1020 -24.51 6.58 4.12
N LYS A 1021 -25.42 6.44 3.11
CA LYS A 1021 -25.72 7.28 1.88
C LYS A 1021 -25.06 8.65 1.77
N GLY A 1022 -23.74 8.67 1.74
CA GLY A 1022 -23.06 9.93 1.83
C GLY A 1022 -23.50 10.79 3.01
N HIS A 1023 -23.15 10.40 4.22
CA HIS A 1023 -21.83 10.87 4.62
C HIS A 1023 -20.78 9.72 4.75
N ARG A 1024 -21.03 8.55 4.15
CA ARG A 1024 -20.10 7.41 4.01
C ARG A 1024 -18.82 7.70 3.20
N GLU A 1025 -18.87 8.62 2.23
CA GLU A 1025 -17.68 9.19 1.53
C GLU A 1025 -17.26 10.50 2.19
N LEU A 1026 -17.86 10.96 3.29
CA LEU A 1026 -17.78 12.36 3.69
C LEU A 1026 -16.36 12.90 3.64
N LEU A 1027 -15.48 12.36 4.48
CA LEU A 1027 -14.07 12.73 4.70
C LEU A 1027 -13.14 12.56 3.46
N THR A 1028 -13.66 12.47 2.24
CA THR A 1028 -12.92 12.20 0.98
C THR A 1028 -12.30 13.43 0.32
N LEU A 1029 -11.63 14.29 1.10
CA LEU A 1029 -10.75 15.39 0.63
C LEU A 1029 -10.29 16.25 1.81
N ALA A 1030 -11.25 16.63 2.66
CA ALA A 1030 -11.02 17.01 4.04
C ALA A 1030 -10.86 15.77 4.95
N ILE A 1031 -10.25 14.72 4.38
CA ILE A 1031 -9.24 13.88 5.05
C ILE A 1031 -8.14 14.81 5.56
N ALA A 1032 -7.82 15.83 4.75
CA ALA A 1032 -7.30 17.13 5.14
C ALA A 1032 -8.10 17.72 6.31
N ILE A 1033 -7.62 17.54 7.53
CA ILE A 1033 -7.97 18.14 8.85
C ILE A 1033 -7.38 17.24 9.95
N ILE A 1034 -7.12 15.97 9.63
CA ILE A 1034 -6.34 15.05 10.46
C ILE A 1034 -5.19 14.49 9.60
N CYS A 1035 -5.51 13.75 8.51
CA CYS A 1035 -4.63 13.69 7.35
C CYS A 1035 -4.79 14.91 6.45
N TYR A 1036 -4.60 14.71 5.13
CA TYR A 1036 -3.87 15.57 4.20
C TYR A 1036 -3.31 16.89 4.79
N LEU A 1037 -2.29 16.77 5.67
CA LEU A 1037 -1.77 17.86 6.52
C LEU A 1037 -0.36 17.68 7.14
N LEU A 1038 -0.24 17.35 8.44
CA LEU A 1038 0.99 17.41 9.26
C LEU A 1038 2.17 16.62 8.69
N GLY A 1039 1.89 15.46 8.08
CA GLY A 1039 2.86 14.66 7.35
C GLY A 1039 3.32 15.27 6.04
N LEU A 1040 2.73 16.37 5.57
CA LEU A 1040 3.38 17.28 4.66
C LEU A 1040 4.53 17.91 5.43
N MET A 1041 5.54 17.13 5.70
CA MET A 1041 6.88 17.57 5.88
C MET A 1041 7.54 16.54 4.96
N LEU A 1042 7.92 16.91 3.69
CA LEU A 1042 8.08 15.99 2.50
C LEU A 1042 8.26 16.38 0.95
N VAL A 1043 8.13 17.57 0.30
CA VAL A 1043 8.70 17.85 -1.10
C VAL A 1043 9.16 19.34 -1.34
N THR A 1044 10.33 19.93 -1.78
CA THR A 1044 11.88 20.00 -1.65
C THR A 1044 13.01 19.31 -2.41
N GLU A 1045 14.26 19.71 -2.09
CA GLU A 1045 15.41 19.05 -1.45
C GLU A 1045 15.24 17.57 -1.07
N GLY A 1046 15.77 17.10 0.05
CA GLY A 1046 16.18 15.72 0.07
C GLY A 1046 15.17 14.57 0.13
N GLY A 1047 14.92 13.80 -0.91
CA GLY A 1047 13.92 12.70 -0.85
C GLY A 1047 14.19 11.53 0.09
N MET A 1048 15.43 11.09 0.24
CA MET A 1048 15.63 9.73 0.73
C MET A 1048 15.78 9.57 2.22
N TYR A 1049 16.17 10.58 2.99
CA TYR A 1049 16.24 10.44 4.41
C TYR A 1049 14.88 10.53 5.16
N ILE A 1050 13.75 10.96 4.61
CA ILE A 1050 12.36 10.67 5.04
C ILE A 1050 11.94 9.63 3.97
N PHE A 1051 12.66 8.82 3.17
CA PHE A 1051 12.04 7.65 2.47
C PHE A 1051 12.57 6.24 2.81
N GLN A 1052 13.87 6.01 2.89
CA GLN A 1052 14.41 4.63 3.01
C GLN A 1052 14.05 3.94 4.36
N LEU A 1053 13.49 4.61 5.38
CA LEU A 1053 12.82 3.91 6.49
C LEU A 1053 11.47 3.41 5.97
N PHE A 1054 10.70 4.12 5.15
CA PHE A 1054 9.42 3.56 4.70
C PHE A 1054 9.66 2.39 3.81
N ASP A 1055 10.60 2.54 2.90
CA ASP A 1055 11.31 1.40 2.37
C ASP A 1055 11.63 0.38 3.49
N TYR A 1056 12.38 0.73 4.54
CA TYR A 1056 13.04 -0.27 5.41
C TYR A 1056 12.61 -0.40 6.88
N TYR A 1057 12.62 0.66 7.66
CA TYR A 1057 12.94 0.57 9.07
C TYR A 1057 11.84 1.00 10.06
N ALA A 1058 10.57 1.16 9.63
CA ALA A 1058 9.37 1.19 10.52
C ALA A 1058 7.88 0.74 10.16
N ALA A 1059 7.41 -0.06 9.19
CA ALA A 1059 6.09 -0.74 9.04
C ALA A 1059 5.85 -1.66 7.79
N SER A 1060 6.73 -1.74 6.80
CA SER A 1060 6.96 -2.83 5.85
C SER A 1060 8.23 -3.62 6.16
N GLY A 1061 8.26 -4.87 6.66
CA GLY A 1061 9.53 -5.36 7.21
C GLY A 1061 9.74 -6.70 7.92
N THR A 1062 10.79 -6.66 8.72
CA THR A 1062 11.42 -7.57 9.69
C THR A 1062 10.75 -7.89 11.06
N CYS A 1063 9.50 -7.63 11.46
CA CYS A 1063 8.21 -7.46 10.79
C CYS A 1063 7.10 -7.96 11.74
N LEU A 1064 5.84 -8.10 11.36
CA LEU A 1064 5.26 -8.56 10.10
C LEU A 1064 5.76 -9.93 9.70
N LEU A 1065 7.08 -10.02 9.57
CA LEU A 1065 7.91 -11.10 10.07
C LEU A 1065 7.72 -11.45 11.56
N PHE A 1066 8.32 -10.74 12.52
CA PHE A 1066 8.08 -10.89 13.99
C PHE A 1066 6.62 -10.49 14.37
N LEU A 1067 5.65 -10.93 13.54
CA LEU A 1067 4.21 -10.94 13.71
C LEU A 1067 3.75 -12.28 14.18
N THR A 1068 3.54 -13.21 13.27
CA THR A 1068 2.57 -14.30 13.38
C THR A 1068 2.54 -15.18 14.66
N ILE A 1069 3.37 -15.13 15.72
CA ILE A 1069 3.53 -16.14 16.85
C ILE A 1069 2.19 -16.64 17.31
N PHE A 1070 1.30 -15.70 17.40
CA PHE A 1070 0.08 -15.88 18.12
C PHE A 1070 -1.09 -15.60 17.17
N GLU A 1071 -0.91 -15.24 15.90
CA GLU A 1071 -1.75 -15.79 14.82
C GLU A 1071 -1.59 -17.32 14.81
N VAL A 1072 -0.51 -17.84 15.44
CA VAL A 1072 0.50 -18.70 14.78
C VAL A 1072 1.72 -19.29 15.55
N ILE A 1073 1.71 -20.43 16.23
CA ILE A 1073 1.29 -20.66 17.60
C ILE A 1073 -0.17 -20.29 18.01
N CYS A 1074 -1.10 -20.17 17.04
CA CYS A 1074 -2.53 -20.15 17.34
C CYS A 1074 -3.58 -20.88 16.47
N VAL A 1075 -4.07 -20.34 15.33
CA VAL A 1075 -5.41 -20.77 14.84
C VAL A 1075 -5.45 -22.23 14.37
N GLY A 1076 -4.31 -22.90 14.27
CA GLY A 1076 -4.28 -24.35 14.14
C GLY A 1076 -4.38 -25.20 15.43
N TRP A 1077 -4.11 -24.70 16.65
CA TRP A 1077 -4.14 -25.56 17.88
C TRP A 1077 -4.79 -24.94 19.10
N VAL A 1078 -5.18 -23.67 19.05
CA VAL A 1078 -5.78 -23.03 20.22
C VAL A 1078 -7.24 -23.48 20.50
N TYR A 1079 -7.68 -24.43 19.67
CA TYR A 1079 -7.99 -25.79 20.14
C TYR A 1079 -7.49 -26.85 19.15
N GLY A 1080 -7.46 -26.46 17.88
CA GLY A 1080 -7.27 -27.33 16.73
C GLY A 1080 -7.48 -26.54 15.42
N ALA A 1081 -7.35 -27.26 14.33
CA ALA A 1081 -7.42 -26.82 12.94
C ALA A 1081 -8.72 -27.21 12.25
N ASP A 1082 -9.29 -28.27 12.81
CA ASP A 1082 -10.14 -29.21 12.13
C ASP A 1082 -11.55 -28.64 12.08
N ARG A 1083 -11.88 -27.66 12.92
CA ARG A 1083 -13.06 -26.83 12.70
C ARG A 1083 -12.90 -25.78 11.59
N PHE A 1084 -11.76 -25.67 10.90
CA PHE A 1084 -11.67 -25.15 9.52
C PHE A 1084 -11.68 -26.25 8.44
N TYR A 1085 -12.05 -27.47 8.84
CA TYR A 1085 -12.19 -28.67 8.01
C TYR A 1085 -13.57 -29.36 8.21
N ASP A 1086 -14.23 -29.30 9.38
CA ASP A 1086 -15.25 -30.30 9.77
C ASP A 1086 -16.74 -30.01 9.50
N ASN A 1087 -17.36 -29.04 10.19
CA ASN A 1087 -18.82 -28.93 10.27
C ASN A 1087 -19.44 -28.07 9.14
N ILE A 1088 -18.61 -27.52 8.24
CA ILE A 1088 -19.04 -27.13 6.88
C ILE A 1088 -18.85 -28.34 5.97
N GLU A 1089 -19.95 -28.72 5.34
CA GLU A 1089 -19.98 -29.07 3.92
C GLU A 1089 -20.87 -28.04 3.19
N ASP A 1090 -20.81 -26.78 3.67
CA ASP A 1090 -21.95 -25.87 3.61
C ASP A 1090 -22.34 -25.37 2.21
N MET A 1091 -23.59 -25.67 1.82
CA MET A 1091 -24.15 -25.44 0.49
C MET A 1091 -23.32 -25.92 -0.73
N ILE A 1092 -22.36 -26.85 -0.59
CA ILE A 1092 -21.90 -27.72 -1.70
C ILE A 1092 -21.25 -29.05 -1.28
N GLY A 1093 -20.27 -29.05 -0.37
CA GLY A 1093 -19.69 -30.27 0.26
C GLY A 1093 -18.70 -31.13 -0.56
N TYR A 1094 -17.40 -30.92 -0.36
CA TYR A 1094 -16.26 -31.67 -0.94
C TYR A 1094 -14.86 -31.19 -0.44
N ARG A 1095 -14.58 -31.20 0.89
CA ARG A 1095 -13.36 -30.58 1.52
C ARG A 1095 -12.05 -30.76 0.74
N PRO A 1096 -11.10 -29.81 0.81
CA PRO A 1096 -9.98 -29.81 -0.12
C PRO A 1096 -8.81 -30.71 0.30
N GLY A 1097 -7.66 -30.56 -0.36
CA GLY A 1097 -6.55 -31.49 -0.22
C GLY A 1097 -5.96 -31.57 1.20
N PRO A 1098 -5.31 -32.71 1.55
CA PRO A 1098 -4.74 -32.89 2.87
C PRO A 1098 -3.24 -32.70 3.05
N LEU A 1099 -2.30 -32.71 2.10
CA LEU A 1099 -2.08 -33.90 1.27
C LEU A 1099 -1.43 -35.11 2.01
N ILE A 1100 -0.37 -35.10 2.84
CA ILE A 1100 0.58 -34.09 3.35
C ILE A 1100 -0.04 -33.02 4.28
N LYS A 1101 -0.47 -33.40 5.50
CA LYS A 1101 -1.11 -32.52 6.53
C LYS A 1101 -0.11 -31.60 7.23
N ILE A 1102 0.57 -30.76 6.45
CA ILE A 1102 1.94 -30.31 6.70
C ILE A 1102 2.32 -28.93 6.10
N CYS A 1103 1.33 -28.08 5.85
CA CYS A 1103 1.40 -26.76 6.45
C CYS A 1103 0.72 -26.87 7.84
N TRP A 1104 0.59 -28.11 8.39
CA TRP A 1104 -0.11 -28.52 9.61
C TRP A 1104 0.59 -29.52 10.62
N GLN A 1105 1.89 -29.38 10.96
CA GLN A 1105 2.53 -29.98 12.18
C GLN A 1105 3.95 -29.49 12.65
N VAL A 1106 4.82 -28.93 11.77
CA VAL A 1106 6.26 -28.53 11.96
C VAL A 1106 6.81 -27.41 10.99
N VAL A 1107 6.49 -27.43 9.68
CA VAL A 1107 7.17 -26.76 8.54
C VAL A 1107 6.99 -25.23 8.43
N THR A 1108 5.85 -24.64 8.00
CA THR A 1108 5.62 -23.16 7.98
C THR A 1108 6.26 -22.45 9.21
N PRO A 1109 6.15 -22.99 10.45
CA PRO A 1109 6.87 -22.61 11.65
C PRO A 1109 8.35 -22.73 11.64
N GLY A 1110 8.88 -23.95 11.63
CA GLY A 1110 10.30 -24.18 11.48
C GLY A 1110 10.92 -23.29 10.41
N VAL A 1111 10.19 -23.05 9.33
CA VAL A 1111 10.66 -22.24 8.22
C VAL A 1111 10.69 -20.75 8.54
N CYS A 1112 9.68 -20.25 9.23
CA CYS A 1112 9.78 -18.95 9.86
C CYS A 1112 10.69 -18.97 11.13
N LEU A 1113 11.16 -20.12 11.66
CA LEU A 1113 11.98 -20.22 12.89
C LEU A 1113 13.40 -19.76 12.60
N ALA A 1114 13.87 -20.18 11.44
CA ALA A 1114 14.97 -19.55 10.74
C ALA A 1114 14.72 -18.04 10.66
N THR A 1115 13.57 -17.61 10.17
CA THR A 1115 13.22 -16.19 10.07
C THR A 1115 13.22 -15.44 11.41
N PHE A 1116 12.93 -16.07 12.59
CA PHE A 1116 13.27 -15.50 13.91
C PHE A 1116 14.78 -15.37 13.88
N LEU A 1117 15.45 -16.50 13.87
CA LEU A 1117 16.74 -16.68 14.51
C LEU A 1117 17.96 -16.23 13.71
N PHE A 1118 17.83 -15.20 12.88
CA PHE A 1118 18.91 -14.80 12.01
C PHE A 1118 19.13 -13.28 11.91
N SER A 1119 19.05 -12.49 13.02
CA SER A 1119 19.42 -11.05 12.97
C SER A 1119 20.34 -10.48 14.07
N LEU A 1120 20.26 -10.76 15.38
CA LEU A 1120 21.24 -10.18 16.36
C LEU A 1120 22.64 -10.67 16.05
N ILE A 1121 22.67 -11.93 15.63
CA ILE A 1121 23.77 -12.57 14.93
C ILE A 1121 24.40 -11.58 13.94
N LYS A 1122 23.66 -11.02 12.95
CA LYS A 1122 24.32 -10.28 11.86
C LYS A 1122 23.56 -9.16 11.06
N TYR A 1123 22.35 -8.72 11.41
CA TYR A 1123 21.58 -7.56 10.85
C TYR A 1123 22.48 -6.42 10.34
N THR A 1124 22.26 -5.77 9.18
CA THR A 1124 23.06 -4.56 8.89
C THR A 1124 22.38 -3.25 9.15
N PRO A 1125 23.21 -2.23 9.38
CA PRO A 1125 22.85 -0.92 8.94
C PRO A 1125 22.51 -0.89 7.44
N LEU A 1126 21.30 -0.46 7.09
CA LEU A 1126 21.00 0.17 5.81
C LEU A 1126 22.12 1.13 5.40
N THR A 1127 22.31 1.26 4.10
CA THR A 1127 22.95 2.43 3.49
C THR A 1127 22.20 2.79 2.23
N TYR A 1128 22.22 4.07 1.89
CA TYR A 1128 22.03 4.60 0.56
C TYR A 1128 23.41 4.70 -0.07
N ASN A 1129 23.56 4.29 -1.33
CA ASN A 1129 24.76 4.18 -2.16
C ASN A 1129 26.08 3.97 -1.42
N ASN A 1130 26.02 3.37 -0.26
CA ASN A 1130 27.12 3.00 0.61
C ASN A 1130 27.93 4.18 1.22
N TRP A 1131 27.89 5.43 0.69
CA TRP A 1131 28.83 6.49 1.10
C TRP A 1131 28.45 7.42 2.28
N TYR A 1132 27.36 7.19 3.05
CA TYR A 1132 27.09 7.94 4.31
C TYR A 1132 26.93 7.03 5.55
N VAL A 1133 27.56 7.44 6.66
CA VAL A 1133 27.68 6.75 7.96
C VAL A 1133 27.01 7.51 9.14
N TYR A 1134 25.71 7.79 9.00
CA TYR A 1134 24.65 7.65 10.02
C TYR A 1134 24.81 8.14 11.51
N PRO A 1135 23.90 9.02 12.04
CA PRO A 1135 23.99 9.57 13.42
C PRO A 1135 22.94 9.11 14.47
N LEU A 1136 23.32 9.05 15.77
CA LEU A 1136 22.66 8.14 16.71
C LEU A 1136 21.20 8.40 17.11
N TRP A 1137 20.72 9.64 17.06
CA TRP A 1137 19.37 10.01 17.48
C TRP A 1137 18.29 9.24 16.70
N GLY A 1138 18.64 8.53 15.61
CA GLY A 1138 17.77 7.77 14.70
C GLY A 1138 17.77 6.30 15.06
N TYR A 1139 18.90 5.84 15.63
CA TYR A 1139 19.00 4.64 16.45
C TYR A 1139 18.35 4.86 17.88
N ALA A 1140 17.78 6.06 18.21
CA ALA A 1140 17.00 6.48 19.45
C ALA A 1140 15.37 6.96 19.54
N LEU A 1141 13.42 6.96 17.66
CA LEU A 1141 13.14 6.74 16.19
C LEU A 1141 13.01 5.30 15.76
N GLY A 1142 13.91 4.74 14.94
CA GLY A 1142 13.70 3.46 14.24
C GLY A 1142 13.19 2.33 15.14
N TRP A 1143 13.42 2.42 16.47
CA TRP A 1143 12.80 1.57 17.47
C TRP A 1143 11.77 2.15 18.45
N LEU A 1144 11.59 3.45 18.73
CA LEU A 1144 10.27 3.96 19.24
C LEU A 1144 9.28 4.24 18.09
N MET A 1145 9.61 3.61 16.97
CA MET A 1145 8.78 3.12 15.91
C MET A 1145 8.51 1.65 16.10
N ALA A 1146 9.56 0.85 15.89
CA ALA A 1146 9.53 -0.57 16.09
C ALA A 1146 8.68 -1.02 17.30
N LEU A 1147 9.04 -0.55 18.51
CA LEU A 1147 8.64 -0.92 19.89
C LEU A 1147 7.11 -0.85 20.16
N SER A 1148 6.31 -0.71 19.12
CA SER A 1148 4.86 -0.62 19.07
C SER A 1148 4.09 -1.46 20.07
N SER A 1149 4.20 -2.79 20.06
CA SER A 1149 3.44 -3.68 20.96
C SER A 1149 4.05 -5.05 21.42
N MET A 1150 5.34 -5.21 21.78
CA MET A 1150 5.56 -5.97 23.06
C MET A 1150 4.93 -5.20 24.22
N ILE A 1151 4.69 -3.94 23.91
CA ILE A 1151 3.62 -3.05 24.32
C ILE A 1151 2.19 -3.57 23.93
N CYS A 1152 1.97 -4.90 24.02
CA CYS A 1152 0.65 -5.54 24.19
C CYS A 1152 0.52 -6.95 24.82
N ILE A 1153 1.53 -7.83 25.04
CA ILE A 1153 1.34 -8.91 26.05
C ILE A 1153 1.23 -8.26 27.42
N PRO A 1154 2.22 -7.45 27.85
CA PRO A 1154 2.08 -6.33 28.77
C PRO A 1154 0.83 -5.44 28.65
N LEU A 1155 0.13 -5.41 27.49
CA LEU A 1155 -0.81 -4.35 27.08
C LEU A 1155 -2.15 -4.93 26.39
N TYR A 1156 -2.73 -4.83 25.13
CA TYR A 1156 -4.22 -5.26 24.91
C TYR A 1156 -4.48 -6.75 25.18
N VAL A 1157 -3.54 -7.66 24.99
CA VAL A 1157 -3.66 -9.02 25.57
C VAL A 1157 -3.93 -8.91 27.07
N ILE A 1158 -3.05 -8.19 27.77
CA ILE A 1158 -3.25 -7.78 29.16
C ILE A 1158 -4.53 -6.96 29.38
N PHE A 1159 -5.06 -6.20 28.42
CA PHE A 1159 -6.38 -5.59 28.54
C PHE A 1159 -7.39 -6.71 28.72
N ILE A 1160 -7.36 -7.81 27.96
CA ILE A 1160 -8.30 -8.91 28.20
C ILE A 1160 -8.13 -9.44 29.61
N LEU A 1161 -6.86 -9.72 29.97
CA LEU A 1161 -6.52 -10.42 31.18
C LEU A 1161 -6.90 -9.55 32.38
N LEU A 1162 -6.95 -8.24 32.19
CA LEU A 1162 -7.37 -7.30 33.19
C LEU A 1162 -8.84 -6.85 33.04
N LYS A 1163 -9.62 -7.09 31.96
CA LYS A 1163 -10.88 -6.34 31.64
C LYS A 1163 -12.23 -6.99 32.01
N THR A 1164 -12.50 -8.31 31.92
CA THR A 1164 -13.91 -8.84 31.92
C THR A 1164 -14.72 -9.85 32.90
N ARG A 1165 -14.53 -10.89 33.82
CA ARG A 1165 -13.59 -11.84 34.54
C ARG A 1165 -14.10 -13.29 34.74
N GLY A 1166 -13.15 -14.22 34.63
CA GLY A 1166 -13.01 -15.48 35.39
C GLY A 1166 -11.55 -15.61 35.88
N SER A 1167 -11.14 -16.72 36.51
CA SER A 1167 -9.70 -17.01 36.60
C SER A 1167 -9.16 -17.42 35.21
N LEU A 1168 -7.85 -17.32 34.95
CA LEU A 1168 -7.20 -17.72 33.67
C LEU A 1168 -7.72 -19.05 33.06
N LYS A 1169 -8.12 -20.01 33.90
CA LYS A 1169 -8.71 -21.28 33.48
C LYS A 1169 -10.17 -21.16 33.02
N LYS A 1170 -11.04 -20.51 33.81
CA LYS A 1170 -12.44 -20.17 33.43
C LYS A 1170 -12.54 -19.15 32.29
N VAL A 1171 -11.48 -18.38 32.11
CA VAL A 1171 -11.25 -17.52 30.96
C VAL A 1171 -11.12 -18.46 29.76
N LYS A 1172 -10.05 -19.26 29.66
CA LYS A 1172 -9.82 -20.27 28.61
C LYS A 1172 -11.09 -21.06 28.25
N GLU A 1173 -11.70 -21.72 29.23
CA GLU A 1173 -12.94 -22.50 29.08
C GLU A 1173 -14.12 -21.69 28.53
N GLY A 1174 -14.29 -20.44 28.97
CA GLY A 1174 -15.37 -19.58 28.49
C GLY A 1174 -15.28 -19.42 26.96
N LEU A 1175 -14.09 -19.15 26.47
CA LEU A 1175 -13.81 -18.76 25.09
C LEU A 1175 -13.89 -19.95 24.16
N GLU A 1176 -13.40 -21.09 24.65
CA GLU A 1176 -13.59 -22.38 24.00
C GLU A 1176 -15.08 -22.66 23.67
N LEU A 1177 -16.01 -22.13 24.46
CA LEU A 1177 -17.45 -22.25 24.25
C LEU A 1177 -18.11 -21.04 23.59
N LEU A 1178 -17.45 -19.88 23.56
CA LEU A 1178 -18.07 -18.62 23.22
C LEU A 1178 -18.33 -18.40 21.71
N GLY A 1179 -19.06 -19.26 20.99
CA GLY A 1179 -19.45 -18.96 19.60
C GLY A 1179 -20.32 -19.99 18.85
N PRO A 1180 -21.00 -19.59 17.76
CA PRO A 1180 -22.30 -20.17 17.46
C PRO A 1180 -22.26 -21.27 16.39
N ARG A 1181 -22.33 -22.53 16.82
CA ARG A 1181 -22.61 -23.67 15.94
C ARG A 1181 -23.91 -23.48 15.16
N PHE A 1182 -23.85 -23.02 13.92
CA PHE A 1182 -24.97 -22.89 13.00
C PHE A 1182 -25.18 -24.21 12.26
N LYS A 1183 -25.84 -25.17 12.92
CA LYS A 1183 -26.39 -26.33 12.21
C LYS A 1183 -27.58 -25.89 11.35
N SER A 1184 -27.37 -25.85 10.03
CA SER A 1184 -28.42 -25.63 9.04
C SER A 1184 -29.54 -26.68 9.16
N SER A 1185 -30.77 -26.24 9.43
CA SER A 1185 -31.97 -27.04 9.21
C SER A 1185 -32.55 -26.69 7.83
N PRO A 1186 -32.86 -27.67 6.96
CA PRO A 1186 -33.30 -27.37 5.60
C PRO A 1186 -34.80 -27.02 5.56
N GLY A 1187 -35.15 -25.75 5.38
CA GLY A 1187 -36.55 -25.37 5.14
C GLY A 1187 -36.87 -23.89 4.96
N HIS A 1188 -37.49 -23.58 3.82
CA HIS A 1188 -38.35 -22.42 3.50
C HIS A 1188 -37.70 -21.08 3.05
N GLN A 1189 -37.61 -20.99 1.71
CA GLN A 1189 -37.84 -19.82 0.82
C GLN A 1189 -37.29 -18.44 1.23
#